data_AF-A0A5C7B233-F1
#
_entry.id   AF-A0A5C7B233-F1
#
_cell.length_a   1.000
_cell.length_b   1.000
_cell.length_c   1.000
_cell.angle_alpha   90.00
_cell.angle_beta   90.00
_cell.angle_gamma   90.00
#
_symmetry.space_group_name_H-M   'P 1'
#
loop_
_entity.id
_entity.type
_entity.pdbx_description
1 polymer ?
#
loop_
_entity_poly.entity_id
_entity_poly.type
_entity_poly.pdbx_seq_one_letter_code
_entity_poly.pdbx_strand_id
1 'polypeptide(L)'
;MKKNEFLTLCTLLLLCLTSFAQESNEVLGTSVDETEGTFTTGSSITSGDFNVLIGDGAGSMLTTGSNNTFLGTSAGAQQTTAADNVFIGRFAGYFNISGTDNVFIGTEAGRLNTGTDNIFIGTEAGENNTSGADNVFVGEESGTNNTEGRDNVFIGEDAGFNNTTADDNTFVGSTAGRQNTTGFRNAFFGAEAGYDNTTGYRNTFVGDSTGTDTGVGKLNTFIGQAAGAANEHASYNTFVGARAGWDNNRTNNTTNANRNTYLGYSAGFTNREGSDNIGVGHDADFSANTGAERNIFIGGSSRVRGTDNIVIGYNAKTRTNANRNNQIVIGTNSSTSENNAIVIGNNVTSTSANTLTLGGNTVTNRVSVGIGTLAANQNASLELADVDKGFLLNRVTTAERTAMETMPASGVALTTTDMGLMVYDTDLKGLFSWDGTMWSATDTNTDNQELNLTTDVLSISGGTETVNLSGYLDNTDTQELSLDGTTLAITGNATTVDLSVLQDGTGTDNQELVIATSILSISGGSTSVDLAPYLDNTDTQELSLDGTTLAITGNATTVDLSVLQDGTGTDNQELGIATNILSISGGSTSVDLAPYLDNTDSQELSLDGTTLAITGNGTTVDLSALQDGTGTDNQELGIATNILSISGGSTTVDLAPYIDNTDTQELSLNGTTLAITGNATTVDLSVLQNGTGTDSQNLVSAVVVGNNLTIAIENGDPVTVDLSPILSNLETQNANQQSQIDDLLSRVATIESCACGGTLSTPGFTATNNNNSILYQNIPNPFNGTTSIKYYIPYNKNNGAIVFSNNSGQIIDNIKLENFGEQELFFNGDSLASGIYYYTLFVDGRKVDSKKMIID
;
A
#
# COMPACT_ATOMS: atom_id res chain seq x y z
N MET A 1 -22.26 -56.02 -69.16
CA MET A 1 -22.55 -54.69 -68.56
C MET A 1 -21.91 -54.47 -67.18
N LYS A 2 -20.73 -55.06 -66.85
CA LYS A 2 -20.07 -54.82 -65.53
C LYS A 2 -18.55 -54.57 -65.57
N LYS A 3 -17.92 -54.62 -66.76
CA LYS A 3 -16.47 -54.45 -66.92
C LYS A 3 -16.09 -53.02 -67.36
N ASN A 4 -16.94 -52.37 -68.14
CA ASN A 4 -16.71 -50.98 -68.57
C ASN A 4 -16.99 -49.98 -67.46
N GLU A 5 -18.03 -50.16 -66.64
CA GLU A 5 -18.31 -49.24 -65.52
C GLU A 5 -17.24 -49.32 -64.41
N PHE A 6 -16.68 -50.50 -64.14
CA PHE A 6 -15.59 -50.65 -63.18
C PHE A 6 -14.28 -50.07 -63.72
N LEU A 7 -14.03 -50.19 -65.02
CA LEU A 7 -12.87 -49.56 -65.66
C LEU A 7 -13.03 -48.05 -65.68
N THR A 8 -14.21 -47.50 -66.01
CA THR A 8 -14.49 -46.06 -65.94
C THR A 8 -14.37 -45.55 -64.51
N LEU A 9 -14.88 -46.27 -63.51
CA LEU A 9 -14.76 -45.89 -62.10
C LEU A 9 -13.29 -45.94 -61.64
N CYS A 10 -12.53 -46.96 -62.01
CA CYS A 10 -11.10 -47.03 -61.70
C CYS A 10 -10.29 -45.96 -62.44
N THR A 11 -10.60 -45.64 -63.70
CA THR A 11 -9.92 -44.56 -64.43
C THR A 11 -10.29 -43.19 -63.86
N LEU A 12 -11.54 -42.98 -63.41
CA LEU A 12 -11.97 -41.75 -62.73
C LEU A 12 -11.32 -41.62 -61.35
N LEU A 13 -11.20 -42.74 -60.60
CA LEU A 13 -10.50 -42.76 -59.31
C LEU A 13 -9.00 -42.58 -59.48
N LEU A 14 -8.40 -43.13 -60.55
CA LEU A 14 -6.98 -42.96 -60.85
C LEU A 14 -6.67 -41.53 -61.33
N LEU A 15 -7.57 -40.90 -62.11
CA LEU A 15 -7.52 -39.47 -62.46
C LEU A 15 -7.68 -38.57 -61.24
N CYS A 16 -8.52 -38.95 -60.27
CA CYS A 16 -8.65 -38.26 -58.98
C CYS A 16 -7.47 -38.55 -58.03
N LEU A 17 -6.74 -39.66 -58.16
CA LEU A 17 -5.61 -39.99 -57.28
C LEU A 17 -4.27 -39.47 -57.82
N THR A 18 -4.17 -39.16 -59.12
CA THR A 18 -3.01 -38.50 -59.72
C THR A 18 -3.01 -36.97 -59.59
N SER A 19 -4.04 -36.37 -58.98
CA SER A 19 -4.17 -34.92 -58.79
C SER A 19 -3.88 -34.43 -57.36
N PHE A 20 -3.46 -35.30 -56.41
CA PHE A 20 -3.26 -34.91 -55.00
C PHE A 20 -1.81 -34.88 -54.53
N ALA A 21 -0.84 -34.87 -55.45
CA ALA A 21 0.47 -34.29 -55.20
C ALA A 21 0.51 -32.99 -56.02
N GLN A 22 -0.13 -31.94 -55.51
CA GLN A 22 -0.41 -30.75 -56.30
C GLN A 22 0.80 -29.82 -56.27
N GLU A 23 1.55 -29.70 -57.36
CA GLU A 23 2.68 -28.75 -57.52
C GLU A 23 2.25 -27.39 -58.15
N SER A 24 0.94 -27.11 -58.35
CA SER A 24 0.44 -25.95 -59.11
C SER A 24 -0.83 -25.30 -58.55
N ASN A 25 -1.07 -24.02 -58.90
CA ASN A 25 -2.25 -23.23 -58.47
C ASN A 25 -3.60 -23.81 -58.94
N GLU A 26 -4.63 -23.72 -58.09
CA GLU A 26 -6.04 -24.00 -58.40
C GLU A 26 -6.79 -22.67 -58.58
N VAL A 27 -7.29 -22.40 -59.79
CA VAL A 27 -7.99 -21.15 -60.13
C VAL A 27 -9.36 -21.47 -60.71
N LEU A 28 -10.42 -21.01 -60.06
CA LEU A 28 -11.81 -21.25 -60.44
C LEU A 28 -12.68 -19.99 -60.29
N GLY A 29 -12.80 -19.21 -61.36
CA GLY A 29 -13.71 -18.07 -61.42
C GLY A 29 -14.16 -17.81 -62.85
N THR A 30 -15.40 -17.37 -63.02
CA THR A 30 -15.94 -16.98 -64.32
C THR A 30 -15.84 -15.47 -64.44
N SER A 31 -15.21 -14.97 -65.50
CA SER A 31 -15.33 -13.56 -65.88
C SER A 31 -16.77 -13.30 -66.31
N VAL A 32 -17.59 -12.78 -65.41
CA VAL A 32 -18.94 -12.35 -65.77
C VAL A 32 -18.81 -10.89 -66.21
N ASP A 33 -18.97 -10.69 -67.52
CA ASP A 33 -18.98 -9.43 -68.26
C ASP A 33 -19.56 -8.24 -67.46
N GLU A 34 -18.72 -7.33 -66.96
CA GLU A 34 -19.13 -6.01 -66.48
C GLU A 34 -18.09 -4.91 -66.80
N THR A 35 -18.63 -3.74 -67.14
CA THR A 35 -18.04 -2.52 -67.73
C THR A 35 -16.94 -1.79 -66.92
N GLU A 36 -16.43 -2.37 -65.83
CA GLU A 36 -15.55 -1.70 -64.83
C GLU A 36 -14.12 -2.30 -64.77
N GLY A 37 -13.68 -2.97 -65.82
CA GLY A 37 -12.32 -3.54 -65.91
C GLY A 37 -12.27 -4.99 -65.43
N THR A 38 -11.79 -5.87 -66.30
CA THR A 38 -11.70 -7.31 -66.06
C THR A 38 -10.71 -7.65 -64.95
N PHE A 39 -11.21 -7.94 -63.74
CA PHE A 39 -10.46 -8.64 -62.71
C PHE A 39 -10.65 -10.14 -62.93
N THR A 40 -9.85 -10.74 -63.82
CA THR A 40 -9.88 -12.19 -64.01
C THR A 40 -9.15 -12.85 -62.83
N THR A 41 -9.75 -13.89 -62.26
CA THR A 41 -9.20 -14.63 -61.12
C THR A 41 -7.76 -15.07 -61.40
N GLY A 42 -6.83 -14.71 -60.53
CA GLY A 42 -5.41 -15.08 -60.63
C GLY A 42 -4.69 -14.63 -61.91
N SER A 43 -5.18 -13.63 -62.64
CA SER A 43 -4.67 -13.31 -63.99
C SER A 43 -3.24 -12.80 -64.05
N SER A 44 -2.71 -12.28 -62.94
CA SER A 44 -1.39 -11.67 -62.89
C SER A 44 -0.29 -12.63 -62.41
N ILE A 45 -0.61 -13.91 -62.16
CA ILE A 45 0.37 -14.86 -61.60
C ILE A 45 1.48 -15.12 -62.63
N THR A 46 2.70 -14.73 -62.26
CA THR A 46 3.92 -14.90 -63.06
C THR A 46 4.83 -16.00 -62.50
N SER A 47 4.84 -16.15 -61.18
CA SER A 47 5.49 -17.22 -60.42
C SER A 47 4.76 -17.38 -59.07
N GLY A 48 5.00 -18.44 -58.31
CA GLY A 48 4.30 -18.72 -57.06
C GLY A 48 3.26 -19.82 -57.20
N ASP A 49 3.31 -20.79 -56.29
CA ASP A 49 2.64 -22.07 -56.39
C ASP A 49 1.70 -22.31 -55.19
N PHE A 50 0.89 -23.37 -55.27
CA PHE A 50 -0.02 -23.81 -54.20
C PHE A 50 -1.09 -22.80 -53.76
N ASN A 51 -1.51 -21.90 -54.63
CA ASN A 51 -2.65 -21.00 -54.38
C ASN A 51 -3.99 -21.64 -54.75
N VAL A 52 -5.05 -21.38 -53.99
CA VAL A 52 -6.45 -21.74 -54.27
C VAL A 52 -7.26 -20.46 -54.43
N LEU A 53 -7.70 -20.12 -55.65
CA LEU A 53 -8.39 -18.87 -55.97
C LEU A 53 -9.77 -19.16 -56.56
N ILE A 54 -10.83 -18.80 -55.84
CA ILE A 54 -12.21 -19.10 -56.23
C ILE A 54 -13.09 -17.84 -56.12
N GLY A 55 -13.71 -17.44 -57.21
CA GLY A 55 -14.57 -16.24 -57.29
C GLY A 55 -14.05 -15.18 -58.27
N ASP A 56 -14.96 -14.34 -58.74
CA ASP A 56 -14.65 -13.25 -59.68
C ASP A 56 -13.66 -12.25 -59.05
N GLY A 57 -12.59 -11.90 -59.76
CA GLY A 57 -11.54 -10.99 -59.26
C GLY A 57 -10.64 -11.51 -58.13
N ALA A 58 -10.83 -12.74 -57.62
CA ALA A 58 -10.00 -13.24 -56.53
C ALA A 58 -8.52 -13.35 -56.95
N GLY A 59 -7.62 -12.73 -56.18
CA GLY A 59 -6.19 -12.69 -56.45
C GLY A 59 -5.79 -12.07 -57.80
N SER A 60 -6.58 -11.15 -58.38
CA SER A 60 -6.35 -10.64 -59.74
C SER A 60 -4.99 -9.98 -59.96
N MET A 61 -4.39 -9.39 -58.92
CA MET A 61 -3.07 -8.75 -58.96
C MET A 61 -1.94 -9.63 -58.39
N LEU A 62 -2.22 -10.88 -58.01
CA LEU A 62 -1.23 -11.79 -57.42
C LEU A 62 -0.18 -12.15 -58.46
N THR A 63 1.10 -11.79 -58.23
CA THR A 63 2.20 -11.98 -59.19
C THR A 63 3.18 -13.09 -58.83
N THR A 64 3.63 -13.14 -57.58
CA THR A 64 4.72 -14.02 -57.11
C THR A 64 4.40 -14.79 -55.81
N GLY A 65 3.27 -14.49 -55.18
CA GLY A 65 2.85 -15.07 -53.90
C GLY A 65 2.46 -16.55 -54.01
N SER A 66 2.73 -17.32 -52.94
CA SER A 66 2.46 -18.78 -52.87
C SER A 66 1.58 -19.12 -51.66
N ASN A 67 1.00 -20.32 -51.66
CA ASN A 67 0.25 -20.90 -50.53
C ASN A 67 -0.99 -20.10 -50.07
N ASN A 68 -1.58 -19.26 -50.93
CA ASN A 68 -2.74 -18.47 -50.54
C ASN A 68 -4.07 -19.19 -50.84
N THR A 69 -5.08 -19.04 -49.98
CA THR A 69 -6.46 -19.53 -50.22
C THR A 69 -7.42 -18.35 -50.27
N PHE A 70 -7.87 -17.94 -51.45
CA PHE A 70 -8.85 -16.87 -51.66
C PHE A 70 -10.18 -17.43 -52.16
N LEU A 71 -11.27 -17.18 -51.44
CA LEU A 71 -12.62 -17.60 -51.79
C LEU A 71 -13.62 -16.45 -51.62
N GLY A 72 -14.14 -15.92 -52.73
CA GLY A 72 -15.12 -14.84 -52.74
C GLY A 72 -14.81 -13.78 -53.79
N THR A 73 -15.80 -12.95 -54.11
CA THR A 73 -15.62 -11.86 -55.09
C THR A 73 -14.53 -10.90 -54.60
N SER A 74 -13.48 -10.78 -55.40
CA SER A 74 -12.31 -9.92 -55.20
C SER A 74 -11.60 -10.12 -53.86
N ALA A 75 -11.65 -11.34 -53.30
CA ALA A 75 -10.80 -11.71 -52.16
C ALA A 75 -9.32 -11.60 -52.56
N GLY A 76 -8.52 -10.88 -51.77
CA GLY A 76 -7.09 -10.66 -52.04
C GLY A 76 -6.76 -9.98 -53.38
N ALA A 77 -7.70 -9.23 -53.98
CA ALA A 77 -7.58 -8.78 -55.37
C ALA A 77 -6.37 -7.88 -55.66
N GLN A 78 -5.93 -7.05 -54.70
CA GLN A 78 -4.76 -6.16 -54.81
C GLN A 78 -3.47 -6.76 -54.21
N GLN A 79 -3.49 -8.01 -53.76
CA GLN A 79 -2.28 -8.66 -53.24
C GLN A 79 -1.30 -8.91 -54.38
N THR A 80 -0.02 -8.56 -54.22
CA THR A 80 0.98 -8.68 -55.32
C THR A 80 1.98 -9.79 -55.07
N THR A 81 2.65 -9.80 -53.91
CA THR A 81 3.76 -10.74 -53.62
C THR A 81 3.57 -11.53 -52.34
N ALA A 82 2.54 -11.24 -51.55
CA ALA A 82 2.35 -11.87 -50.24
C ALA A 82 2.02 -13.37 -50.32
N ALA A 83 2.33 -14.12 -49.27
CA ALA A 83 2.19 -15.57 -49.21
C ALA A 83 1.48 -15.99 -47.92
N ASP A 84 1.03 -17.25 -47.90
CA ASP A 84 0.53 -17.94 -46.72
C ASP A 84 -0.75 -17.32 -46.09
N ASN A 85 -1.59 -16.68 -46.90
CA ASN A 85 -2.85 -16.07 -46.46
C ASN A 85 -4.09 -16.93 -46.73
N VAL A 86 -5.13 -16.82 -45.88
CA VAL A 86 -6.47 -17.41 -46.08
C VAL A 86 -7.52 -16.32 -46.06
N PHE A 87 -8.09 -15.97 -47.22
CA PHE A 87 -9.15 -14.95 -47.36
C PHE A 87 -10.45 -15.57 -47.86
N ILE A 88 -11.53 -15.48 -47.07
CA ILE A 88 -12.83 -16.07 -47.40
C ILE A 88 -13.94 -15.04 -47.18
N GLY A 89 -14.54 -14.53 -48.26
CA GLY A 89 -15.61 -13.55 -48.24
C GLY A 89 -15.48 -12.51 -49.35
N ARG A 90 -16.55 -11.73 -49.59
CA ARG A 90 -16.52 -10.61 -50.53
C ARG A 90 -15.54 -9.56 -50.01
N PHE A 91 -14.55 -9.18 -50.82
CA PHE A 91 -13.50 -8.19 -50.48
C PHE A 91 -12.67 -8.49 -49.22
N ALA A 92 -12.63 -9.74 -48.75
CA ALA A 92 -11.70 -10.13 -47.68
C ALA A 92 -10.25 -9.88 -48.14
N GLY A 93 -9.47 -9.13 -47.36
CA GLY A 93 -8.09 -8.78 -47.68
C GLY A 93 -7.90 -7.99 -48.98
N TYR A 94 -8.91 -7.24 -49.47
CA TYR A 94 -8.88 -6.63 -50.80
C TYR A 94 -7.64 -5.77 -51.08
N PHE A 95 -7.22 -4.92 -50.13
CA PHE A 95 -6.03 -4.06 -50.22
C PHE A 95 -4.81 -4.59 -49.45
N ASN A 96 -4.77 -5.88 -49.12
CA ASN A 96 -3.58 -6.48 -48.52
C ASN A 96 -2.48 -6.60 -49.58
N ILE A 97 -1.60 -5.60 -49.69
CA ILE A 97 -0.58 -5.57 -50.77
C ILE A 97 0.57 -6.54 -50.47
N SER A 98 1.05 -6.54 -49.21
CA SER A 98 2.28 -7.21 -48.77
C SER A 98 2.16 -8.02 -47.48
N GLY A 99 0.97 -8.09 -46.87
CA GLY A 99 0.77 -8.81 -45.60
C GLY A 99 0.80 -10.32 -45.79
N THR A 100 1.57 -11.04 -44.98
CA THR A 100 1.66 -12.51 -45.01
C THR A 100 1.04 -13.12 -43.75
N ASP A 101 0.78 -14.43 -43.79
CA ASP A 101 0.37 -15.21 -42.62
C ASP A 101 -0.95 -14.75 -41.97
N ASN A 102 -1.86 -14.18 -42.77
CA ASN A 102 -3.16 -13.68 -42.30
C ASN A 102 -4.31 -14.67 -42.57
N VAL A 103 -5.30 -14.71 -41.68
CA VAL A 103 -6.56 -15.45 -41.84
C VAL A 103 -7.74 -14.49 -41.76
N PHE A 104 -8.36 -14.14 -42.89
CA PHE A 104 -9.53 -13.27 -42.97
C PHE A 104 -10.77 -14.03 -43.45
N ILE A 105 -11.81 -14.09 -42.64
CA ILE A 105 -13.05 -14.83 -42.94
C ILE A 105 -14.26 -13.94 -42.64
N GLY A 106 -14.93 -13.44 -43.67
CA GLY A 106 -16.07 -12.55 -43.57
C GLY A 106 -16.12 -11.56 -44.74
N THR A 107 -17.26 -10.91 -44.92
CA THR A 107 -17.36 -9.80 -45.88
C THR A 107 -16.51 -8.63 -45.36
N GLU A 108 -15.60 -8.14 -46.19
CA GLU A 108 -14.72 -6.99 -45.89
C GLU A 108 -13.80 -7.18 -44.66
N ALA A 109 -13.63 -8.41 -44.18
CA ALA A 109 -12.65 -8.74 -43.15
C ALA A 109 -11.23 -8.37 -43.63
N GLY A 110 -10.53 -7.55 -42.84
CA GLY A 110 -9.18 -7.06 -43.18
C GLY A 110 -9.08 -6.31 -44.50
N ARG A 111 -10.16 -5.65 -44.97
CA ARG A 111 -10.22 -5.02 -46.31
C ARG A 111 -9.03 -4.08 -46.60
N LEU A 112 -8.60 -3.27 -45.63
CA LEU A 112 -7.46 -2.35 -45.74
C LEU A 112 -6.14 -2.88 -45.13
N ASN A 113 -6.15 -4.08 -44.54
CA ASN A 113 -5.00 -4.63 -43.80
C ASN A 113 -3.79 -4.81 -44.71
N THR A 114 -2.65 -4.20 -44.34
CA THR A 114 -1.34 -4.40 -44.95
C THR A 114 -0.31 -5.02 -43.99
N GLY A 115 -0.72 -5.35 -42.76
CA GLY A 115 0.08 -6.03 -41.73
C GLY A 115 0.15 -7.55 -41.90
N THR A 116 0.91 -8.21 -41.02
CA THR A 116 1.15 -9.67 -41.03
C THR A 116 0.58 -10.34 -39.78
N ASP A 117 0.44 -11.66 -39.82
CA ASP A 117 0.15 -12.50 -38.64
C ASP A 117 -1.19 -12.19 -37.95
N ASN A 118 -2.20 -11.74 -38.68
CA ASN A 118 -3.52 -11.40 -38.13
C ASN A 118 -4.58 -12.48 -38.40
N ILE A 119 -5.51 -12.69 -37.46
CA ILE A 119 -6.69 -13.55 -37.60
C ILE A 119 -7.94 -12.69 -37.46
N PHE A 120 -8.65 -12.41 -38.55
CA PHE A 120 -9.92 -11.65 -38.54
C PHE A 120 -11.08 -12.52 -39.01
N ILE A 121 -12.09 -12.73 -38.17
CA ILE A 121 -13.24 -13.59 -38.46
C ILE A 121 -14.53 -12.86 -38.10
N GLY A 122 -15.29 -12.42 -39.10
CA GLY A 122 -16.52 -11.65 -38.97
C GLY A 122 -16.69 -10.66 -40.11
N THR A 123 -17.90 -10.15 -40.31
CA THR A 123 -18.12 -9.03 -41.24
C THR A 123 -17.39 -7.80 -40.69
N GLU A 124 -16.59 -7.15 -41.53
CA GLU A 124 -15.86 -5.91 -41.22
C GLU A 124 -14.85 -6.03 -40.05
N ALA A 125 -14.54 -7.27 -39.61
CA ALA A 125 -13.51 -7.51 -38.60
C ALA A 125 -12.16 -6.99 -39.10
N GLY A 126 -11.56 -6.04 -38.37
CA GLY A 126 -10.31 -5.38 -38.73
C GLY A 126 -10.33 -4.66 -40.08
N GLU A 127 -11.50 -4.19 -40.56
CA GLU A 127 -11.65 -3.59 -41.89
C GLU A 127 -10.62 -2.48 -42.18
N ASN A 128 -10.41 -1.57 -41.22
CA ASN A 128 -9.52 -0.43 -41.38
C ASN A 128 -8.11 -0.65 -40.81
N ASN A 129 -7.75 -1.89 -40.44
CA ASN A 129 -6.36 -2.22 -40.10
C ASN A 129 -5.46 -1.80 -41.24
N THR A 130 -4.38 -1.06 -40.96
CA THR A 130 -3.37 -0.74 -41.98
C THR A 130 -2.14 -1.57 -41.66
N SER A 131 -1.25 -1.10 -40.80
CA SER A 131 0.03 -1.76 -40.47
C SER A 131 0.01 -2.61 -39.19
N GLY A 132 -1.12 -2.72 -38.49
CA GLY A 132 -1.25 -3.54 -37.28
C GLY A 132 -0.98 -5.02 -37.56
N ALA A 133 -0.21 -5.67 -36.68
CA ALA A 133 0.23 -7.06 -36.81
C ALA A 133 -0.06 -7.85 -35.53
N ASP A 134 -0.03 -9.19 -35.60
CA ASP A 134 -0.21 -10.09 -34.46
C ASP A 134 -1.57 -9.93 -33.73
N ASN A 135 -2.63 -9.55 -34.44
CA ASN A 135 -3.96 -9.35 -33.87
C ASN A 135 -4.92 -10.52 -34.13
N VAL A 136 -5.82 -10.81 -33.18
CA VAL A 136 -6.91 -11.79 -33.31
C VAL A 136 -8.24 -11.10 -33.08
N PHE A 137 -9.01 -10.85 -34.14
CA PHE A 137 -10.35 -10.24 -34.09
C PHE A 137 -11.42 -11.25 -34.53
N VAL A 138 -12.39 -11.54 -33.66
CA VAL A 138 -13.44 -12.53 -33.93
C VAL A 138 -14.79 -11.98 -33.49
N GLY A 139 -15.62 -11.61 -34.46
CA GLY A 139 -16.90 -10.95 -34.25
C GLY A 139 -17.20 -9.98 -35.37
N GLU A 140 -18.46 -9.63 -35.56
CA GLU A 140 -18.81 -8.54 -36.47
C GLU A 140 -18.32 -7.21 -35.88
N GLU A 141 -17.70 -6.40 -36.74
CA GLU A 141 -17.08 -5.11 -36.42
C GLU A 141 -16.02 -5.17 -35.29
N SER A 142 -15.48 -6.35 -34.98
CA SER A 142 -14.40 -6.51 -34.01
C SER A 142 -13.12 -5.82 -34.52
N GLY A 143 -12.62 -4.84 -33.77
CA GLY A 143 -11.41 -4.09 -34.11
C GLY A 143 -11.51 -3.29 -35.42
N THR A 144 -12.70 -2.93 -35.90
CA THR A 144 -12.91 -2.27 -37.21
C THR A 144 -12.01 -1.07 -37.45
N ASN A 145 -11.83 -0.19 -36.47
CA ASN A 145 -11.05 1.03 -36.63
C ASN A 145 -9.57 0.91 -36.22
N ASN A 146 -9.08 -0.30 -35.88
CA ASN A 146 -7.65 -0.48 -35.59
C ASN A 146 -6.87 -0.02 -36.82
N THR A 147 -5.88 0.86 -36.68
CA THR A 147 -5.06 1.32 -37.81
C THR A 147 -3.66 0.75 -37.71
N GLU A 148 -3.04 0.82 -36.53
CA GLU A 148 -1.63 0.43 -36.31
C GLU A 148 -1.41 -0.50 -35.10
N GLY A 149 -2.44 -0.68 -34.26
CA GLY A 149 -2.34 -1.44 -33.02
C GLY A 149 -1.94 -2.91 -33.24
N ARG A 150 -1.16 -3.45 -32.31
CA ARG A 150 -0.56 -4.79 -32.38
C ARG A 150 -0.84 -5.63 -31.14
N ASP A 151 -0.66 -6.94 -31.27
CA ASP A 151 -0.77 -7.89 -30.15
C ASP A 151 -2.14 -7.82 -29.42
N ASN A 152 -3.22 -7.49 -30.14
CA ASN A 152 -4.56 -7.40 -29.57
C ASN A 152 -5.40 -8.65 -29.83
N VAL A 153 -6.18 -9.07 -28.85
CA VAL A 153 -7.16 -10.17 -28.96
C VAL A 153 -8.55 -9.63 -28.67
N PHE A 154 -9.39 -9.46 -29.69
CA PHE A 154 -10.78 -9.01 -29.58
C PHE A 154 -11.74 -10.12 -30.02
N ILE A 155 -12.65 -10.51 -29.13
CA ILE A 155 -13.61 -11.59 -29.38
C ILE A 155 -14.99 -11.14 -28.91
N GLY A 156 -15.89 -10.86 -29.84
CA GLY A 156 -17.24 -10.35 -29.60
C GLY A 156 -17.65 -9.38 -30.71
N GLU A 157 -18.95 -9.17 -30.87
CA GLU A 157 -19.45 -8.07 -31.69
C GLU A 157 -18.98 -6.74 -31.08
N ASP A 158 -18.50 -5.82 -31.92
CA ASP A 158 -18.01 -4.49 -31.52
C ASP A 158 -16.86 -4.48 -30.49
N ALA A 159 -16.20 -5.61 -30.24
CA ALA A 159 -15.08 -5.68 -29.31
C ALA A 159 -13.90 -4.86 -29.86
N GLY A 160 -13.46 -3.85 -29.09
CA GLY A 160 -12.39 -2.94 -29.50
C GLY A 160 -12.69 -2.09 -30.74
N PHE A 161 -13.96 -1.84 -31.06
CA PHE A 161 -14.41 -1.14 -32.29
C PHE A 161 -13.62 0.14 -32.62
N ASN A 162 -13.38 1.03 -31.64
CA ASN A 162 -12.67 2.30 -31.81
C ASN A 162 -11.16 2.23 -31.52
N ASN A 163 -10.56 1.04 -31.35
CA ASN A 163 -9.11 0.96 -31.17
C ASN A 163 -8.44 1.56 -32.39
N THR A 164 -7.46 2.45 -32.23
CA THR A 164 -6.72 3.04 -33.37
C THR A 164 -5.28 2.55 -33.38
N THR A 165 -4.53 2.85 -32.31
CA THR A 165 -3.10 2.53 -32.21
C THR A 165 -2.75 1.83 -30.90
N ALA A 166 -3.72 1.25 -30.20
CA ALA A 166 -3.45 0.63 -28.91
C ALA A 166 -2.97 -0.82 -29.06
N ASP A 167 -2.01 -1.18 -28.21
CA ASP A 167 -1.34 -2.49 -28.24
C ASP A 167 -1.63 -3.33 -26.98
N ASP A 168 -1.34 -4.63 -27.07
CA ASP A 168 -1.34 -5.59 -25.95
C ASP A 168 -2.72 -5.73 -25.25
N ASN A 169 -3.85 -5.49 -25.91
CA ASN A 169 -5.18 -5.59 -25.27
C ASN A 169 -5.85 -6.95 -25.49
N THR A 170 -6.57 -7.45 -24.50
CA THR A 170 -7.43 -8.64 -24.62
C THR A 170 -8.85 -8.29 -24.23
N PHE A 171 -9.77 -8.22 -25.19
CA PHE A 171 -11.20 -7.93 -24.98
C PHE A 171 -12.05 -9.13 -25.42
N VAL A 172 -12.86 -9.66 -24.50
CA VAL A 172 -13.71 -10.82 -24.76
C VAL A 172 -15.12 -10.55 -24.24
N GLY A 173 -16.07 -10.34 -25.14
CA GLY A 173 -17.46 -9.98 -24.86
C GLY A 173 -18.00 -8.99 -25.89
N SER A 174 -19.33 -8.96 -26.09
CA SER A 174 -19.95 -7.95 -26.96
C SER A 174 -19.70 -6.56 -26.39
N THR A 175 -19.23 -5.64 -27.24
CA THR A 175 -18.84 -4.25 -26.94
C THR A 175 -17.76 -4.08 -25.86
N ALA A 176 -17.00 -5.13 -25.54
CA ALA A 176 -15.89 -5.02 -24.60
C ALA A 176 -14.81 -4.06 -25.14
N GLY A 177 -14.47 -3.04 -24.35
CA GLY A 177 -13.50 -2.01 -24.74
C GLY A 177 -13.90 -1.18 -25.98
N ARG A 178 -15.19 -1.05 -26.30
CA ARG A 178 -15.68 -0.42 -27.56
C ARG A 178 -15.07 0.96 -27.83
N GLN A 179 -14.94 1.83 -26.82
CA GLN A 179 -14.41 3.19 -26.96
C GLN A 179 -12.89 3.30 -26.73
N ASN A 180 -12.17 2.19 -26.56
CA ASN A 180 -10.72 2.23 -26.38
C ASN A 180 -10.06 2.73 -27.65
N THR A 181 -9.27 3.80 -27.57
CA THR A 181 -8.59 4.41 -28.72
C THR A 181 -7.09 4.14 -28.69
N THR A 182 -6.42 4.48 -27.58
CA THR A 182 -4.97 4.36 -27.41
C THR A 182 -4.56 3.64 -26.12
N GLY A 183 -5.54 3.19 -25.31
CA GLY A 183 -5.28 2.49 -24.06
C GLY A 183 -4.71 1.10 -24.27
N PHE A 184 -3.56 0.79 -23.67
CA PHE A 184 -2.79 -0.44 -23.91
C PHE A 184 -2.76 -1.37 -22.68
N ARG A 185 -2.45 -2.66 -22.90
CA ARG A 185 -2.31 -3.68 -21.84
C ARG A 185 -3.55 -3.87 -20.98
N ASN A 186 -4.73 -3.70 -21.54
CA ASN A 186 -5.99 -3.94 -20.84
C ASN A 186 -6.49 -5.36 -21.06
N ALA A 187 -7.12 -5.96 -20.06
CA ALA A 187 -7.68 -7.31 -20.11
C ALA A 187 -9.16 -7.26 -19.66
N PHE A 188 -10.09 -7.26 -20.60
CA PHE A 188 -11.53 -7.13 -20.37
C PHE A 188 -12.27 -8.41 -20.76
N PHE A 189 -13.03 -8.98 -19.84
CA PHE A 189 -13.80 -10.21 -20.02
C PHE A 189 -15.24 -10.01 -19.53
N GLY A 190 -16.20 -9.94 -20.44
CA GLY A 190 -17.61 -9.70 -20.16
C GLY A 190 -18.23 -8.73 -21.18
N ALA A 191 -19.55 -8.79 -21.34
CA ALA A 191 -20.26 -7.81 -22.16
C ALA A 191 -20.11 -6.41 -21.53
N GLU A 192 -19.86 -5.40 -22.36
CA GLU A 192 -19.65 -4.00 -21.95
C GLU A 192 -18.48 -3.78 -20.96
N ALA A 193 -17.60 -4.78 -20.77
CA ALA A 193 -16.45 -4.62 -19.88
C ALA A 193 -15.52 -3.53 -20.45
N GLY A 194 -15.28 -2.48 -19.68
CA GLY A 194 -14.46 -1.34 -20.11
C GLY A 194 -15.04 -0.53 -21.27
N TYR A 195 -16.36 -0.52 -21.48
CA TYR A 195 -17.03 0.08 -22.64
C TYR A 195 -16.53 1.50 -23.00
N ASP A 196 -16.49 2.44 -22.05
CA ASP A 196 -16.02 3.82 -22.21
C ASP A 196 -14.55 4.04 -21.76
N ASN A 197 -13.74 2.98 -21.66
CA ASN A 197 -12.30 3.16 -21.47
C ASN A 197 -11.72 3.74 -22.76
N THR A 198 -11.20 4.98 -22.74
CA THR A 198 -10.68 5.67 -23.94
C THR A 198 -9.16 5.54 -24.07
N THR A 199 -8.42 5.95 -23.03
CA THR A 199 -6.94 5.96 -23.03
C THR A 199 -6.35 5.27 -21.79
N GLY A 200 -7.20 4.73 -20.91
CA GLY A 200 -6.76 3.99 -19.72
C GLY A 200 -6.00 2.73 -20.08
N TYR A 201 -4.99 2.39 -19.27
CA TYR A 201 -4.07 1.28 -19.53
C TYR A 201 -3.86 0.40 -18.31
N ARG A 202 -3.43 -0.85 -18.56
CA ARG A 202 -3.14 -1.86 -17.52
C ARG A 202 -4.32 -2.13 -16.57
N ASN A 203 -5.53 -2.10 -17.09
CA ASN A 203 -6.73 -2.47 -16.34
C ASN A 203 -7.09 -3.95 -16.56
N THR A 204 -7.63 -4.60 -15.54
CA THR A 204 -8.15 -5.98 -15.63
C THR A 204 -9.60 -5.99 -15.16
N PHE A 205 -10.54 -6.17 -16.08
CA PHE A 205 -11.98 -6.19 -15.81
C PHE A 205 -12.58 -7.55 -16.16
N VAL A 206 -13.28 -8.17 -15.21
CA VAL A 206 -13.89 -9.49 -15.38
C VAL A 206 -15.31 -9.47 -14.85
N GLY A 207 -16.29 -9.49 -15.74
CA GLY A 207 -17.72 -9.44 -15.44
C GLY A 207 -18.49 -8.58 -16.44
N ASP A 208 -19.81 -8.81 -16.48
CA ASP A 208 -20.76 -8.00 -17.24
C ASP A 208 -20.83 -6.56 -16.69
N SER A 209 -20.73 -5.58 -17.60
CA SER A 209 -20.68 -4.13 -17.33
C SER A 209 -19.61 -3.70 -16.30
N THR A 210 -18.53 -4.48 -16.14
CA THR A 210 -17.44 -4.14 -15.22
C THR A 210 -16.61 -2.98 -15.79
N GLY A 211 -16.39 -1.93 -15.00
CA GLY A 211 -15.60 -0.78 -15.45
C GLY A 211 -16.17 -0.05 -16.66
N THR A 212 -17.50 -0.03 -16.85
CA THR A 212 -18.16 0.57 -18.03
C THR A 212 -17.75 2.00 -18.30
N ASP A 213 -17.66 2.83 -17.26
CA ASP A 213 -17.37 4.26 -17.36
C ASP A 213 -16.05 4.59 -16.64
N THR A 214 -14.93 4.14 -17.21
CA THR A 214 -13.58 4.35 -16.63
C THR A 214 -12.81 5.50 -17.27
N GLY A 215 -13.15 5.90 -18.49
CA GLY A 215 -12.48 6.98 -19.22
C GLY A 215 -10.97 6.76 -19.37
N VAL A 216 -10.17 7.42 -18.53
CA VAL A 216 -8.68 7.37 -18.54
C VAL A 216 -8.07 6.64 -17.34
N GLY A 217 -8.89 5.99 -16.51
CA GLY A 217 -8.44 5.26 -15.32
C GLY A 217 -7.40 4.19 -15.66
N LYS A 218 -6.41 3.98 -14.78
CA LYS A 218 -5.31 3.03 -15.01
C LYS A 218 -5.05 2.13 -13.82
N LEU A 219 -4.44 0.97 -14.10
CA LEU A 219 -3.97 0.03 -13.08
C LEU A 219 -5.08 -0.42 -12.11
N ASN A 220 -6.30 -0.59 -12.63
CA ASN A 220 -7.45 -1.06 -11.87
C ASN A 220 -7.68 -2.56 -12.07
N THR A 221 -8.11 -3.27 -11.01
CA THR A 221 -8.52 -4.68 -11.06
C THR A 221 -9.94 -4.82 -10.58
N PHE A 222 -10.88 -5.06 -11.48
CA PHE A 222 -12.31 -5.20 -11.17
C PHE A 222 -12.82 -6.59 -11.55
N ILE A 223 -13.45 -7.28 -10.60
CA ILE A 223 -13.96 -8.64 -10.78
C ILE A 223 -15.36 -8.74 -10.18
N GLY A 224 -16.36 -9.04 -11.02
CA GLY A 224 -17.76 -9.15 -10.65
C GLY A 224 -18.64 -8.21 -11.48
N GLN A 225 -19.91 -8.62 -11.66
CA GLN A 225 -20.90 -7.86 -12.42
C GLN A 225 -20.95 -6.41 -11.91
N ALA A 226 -20.69 -5.48 -12.82
CA ALA A 226 -20.68 -4.04 -12.59
C ALA A 226 -19.85 -3.56 -11.38
N ALA A 227 -18.75 -4.27 -11.08
CA ALA A 227 -17.70 -3.73 -10.23
C ALA A 227 -17.06 -2.51 -10.92
N GLY A 228 -16.89 -1.41 -10.19
CA GLY A 228 -16.29 -0.17 -10.72
C GLY A 228 -17.04 0.47 -11.89
N ALA A 229 -18.37 0.29 -11.99
CA ALA A 229 -19.16 0.70 -13.15
C ALA A 229 -19.00 2.19 -13.53
N ALA A 230 -18.89 3.08 -12.55
CA ALA A 230 -18.59 4.50 -12.72
C ALA A 230 -17.28 4.84 -12.02
N ASN A 231 -16.15 4.60 -12.69
CA ASN A 231 -14.79 4.78 -12.18
C ASN A 231 -13.96 5.71 -13.08
N GLU A 232 -14.55 6.82 -13.49
CA GLU A 232 -13.95 7.78 -14.41
C GLU A 232 -12.68 8.37 -13.79
N HIS A 233 -11.56 8.44 -14.52
CA HIS A 233 -10.27 9.00 -14.05
C HIS A 233 -9.61 8.33 -12.83
N ALA A 234 -10.28 7.39 -12.17
CA ALA A 234 -9.81 6.77 -10.93
C ALA A 234 -8.88 5.59 -11.22
N SER A 235 -7.79 5.52 -10.46
CA SER A 235 -6.66 4.64 -10.71
C SER A 235 -6.26 3.84 -9.47
N TYR A 236 -5.55 2.73 -9.69
CA TYR A 236 -5.01 1.87 -8.63
C TYR A 236 -6.07 1.25 -7.71
N ASN A 237 -7.29 1.03 -8.22
CA ASN A 237 -8.39 0.45 -7.45
C ASN A 237 -8.46 -1.08 -7.62
N THR A 238 -8.84 -1.79 -6.55
CA THR A 238 -9.10 -3.24 -6.57
C THR A 238 -10.51 -3.50 -6.08
N PHE A 239 -11.43 -3.88 -6.97
CA PHE A 239 -12.83 -4.15 -6.64
C PHE A 239 -13.18 -5.59 -6.98
N VAL A 240 -13.61 -6.36 -5.98
CA VAL A 240 -13.94 -7.78 -6.14
C VAL A 240 -15.30 -8.05 -5.49
N GLY A 241 -16.30 -8.39 -6.31
CA GLY A 241 -17.68 -8.61 -5.90
C GLY A 241 -18.65 -7.82 -6.79
N ALA A 242 -19.86 -8.35 -6.96
CA ALA A 242 -20.87 -7.65 -7.75
C ALA A 242 -21.17 -6.28 -7.13
N ARG A 243 -21.13 -5.24 -7.96
CA ARG A 243 -21.34 -3.83 -7.59
C ARG A 243 -20.34 -3.26 -6.57
N ALA A 244 -19.20 -3.91 -6.36
CA ALA A 244 -18.12 -3.32 -5.55
C ALA A 244 -17.61 -2.03 -6.23
N GLY A 245 -17.55 -0.92 -5.49
CA GLY A 245 -17.13 0.38 -6.02
C GLY A 245 -17.99 0.92 -7.18
N TRP A 246 -19.29 0.61 -7.23
CA TRP A 246 -20.17 0.99 -8.34
C TRP A 246 -20.12 2.48 -8.71
N ASP A 247 -20.19 3.39 -7.73
CA ASP A 247 -20.26 4.86 -7.95
C ASP A 247 -18.89 5.58 -7.82
N ASN A 248 -17.77 4.83 -7.88
CA ASN A 248 -16.41 5.25 -7.54
C ASN A 248 -15.79 6.31 -8.46
N ASN A 249 -16.24 7.57 -8.34
CA ASN A 249 -15.88 8.73 -9.19
C ASN A 249 -16.79 8.98 -10.39
N ARG A 250 -18.10 8.95 -10.17
CA ARG A 250 -19.10 9.45 -11.14
C ARG A 250 -19.05 10.97 -11.38
N THR A 251 -18.16 11.71 -10.71
CA THR A 251 -18.08 13.19 -10.76
C THR A 251 -17.21 13.74 -11.90
N ASN A 252 -16.86 12.90 -12.89
CA ASN A 252 -16.42 13.23 -14.25
C ASN A 252 -15.35 14.32 -14.50
N ASN A 253 -14.63 14.79 -13.48
CA ASN A 253 -13.74 15.93 -13.69
C ASN A 253 -12.53 16.01 -12.76
N THR A 254 -12.27 14.99 -11.93
CA THR A 254 -11.09 15.00 -11.04
C THR A 254 -10.47 13.62 -10.89
N THR A 255 -9.16 13.58 -10.63
CA THR A 255 -8.40 12.37 -10.31
C THR A 255 -8.57 11.96 -8.85
N ASN A 256 -9.81 11.78 -8.40
CA ASN A 256 -10.14 11.36 -7.04
C ASN A 256 -10.51 9.86 -7.01
N ALA A 257 -10.95 9.35 -5.86
CA ALA A 257 -11.35 7.95 -5.66
C ALA A 257 -10.30 6.88 -6.06
N ASN A 258 -9.01 7.17 -5.84
CA ASN A 258 -7.91 6.27 -6.17
C ASN A 258 -7.54 5.35 -5.00
N ARG A 259 -6.78 4.28 -5.30
CA ARG A 259 -6.12 3.42 -4.29
C ARG A 259 -7.11 2.80 -3.30
N ASN A 260 -8.34 2.53 -3.75
CA ASN A 260 -9.37 1.89 -2.94
C ASN A 260 -9.37 0.37 -3.16
N THR A 261 -9.58 -0.38 -2.08
CA THR A 261 -9.74 -1.84 -2.13
C THR A 261 -11.10 -2.22 -1.58
N TYR A 262 -11.99 -2.74 -2.43
CA TYR A 262 -13.34 -3.17 -2.06
C TYR A 262 -13.55 -4.65 -2.35
N LEU A 263 -13.92 -5.43 -1.33
CA LEU A 263 -14.16 -6.87 -1.43
C LEU A 263 -15.51 -7.25 -0.82
N GLY A 264 -16.44 -7.73 -1.66
CA GLY A 264 -17.78 -8.16 -1.26
C GLY A 264 -18.89 -7.57 -2.12
N TYR A 265 -20.10 -8.11 -1.99
CA TYR A 265 -21.28 -7.55 -2.66
C TYR A 265 -21.54 -6.11 -2.19
N SER A 266 -21.59 -5.17 -3.13
CA SER A 266 -21.82 -3.74 -2.88
C SER A 266 -20.84 -3.11 -1.87
N ALA A 267 -19.62 -3.64 -1.75
CA ALA A 267 -18.59 -3.02 -0.92
C ALA A 267 -18.15 -1.67 -1.55
N GLY A 268 -18.12 -0.61 -0.75
CA GLY A 268 -17.76 0.75 -1.21
C GLY A 268 -18.69 1.31 -2.31
N PHE A 269 -19.91 0.78 -2.44
CA PHE A 269 -20.85 1.10 -3.51
C PHE A 269 -21.09 2.61 -3.69
N THR A 270 -21.14 3.38 -2.61
CA THR A 270 -21.44 4.81 -2.62
C THR A 270 -20.21 5.73 -2.59
N ASN A 271 -19.00 5.18 -2.70
CA ASN A 271 -17.80 6.03 -2.75
C ASN A 271 -17.86 6.92 -4.00
N ARG A 272 -17.68 8.23 -3.88
CA ARG A 272 -17.63 9.14 -5.04
C ARG A 272 -16.28 9.80 -5.26
N GLU A 273 -15.57 10.09 -4.18
CA GLU A 273 -14.35 10.90 -4.25
C GLU A 273 -13.25 10.37 -3.32
N GLY A 274 -13.61 9.50 -2.37
CA GLY A 274 -12.75 9.05 -1.29
C GLY A 274 -11.63 8.15 -1.78
N SER A 275 -10.39 8.43 -1.39
CA SER A 275 -9.21 7.65 -1.80
C SER A 275 -8.64 6.85 -0.63
N ASP A 276 -7.80 5.87 -0.94
CA ASP A 276 -7.02 5.13 0.06
C ASP A 276 -7.88 4.35 1.08
N ASN A 277 -9.09 3.92 0.68
CA ASN A 277 -10.00 3.19 1.56
C ASN A 277 -9.91 1.67 1.38
N ILE A 278 -10.18 0.93 2.46
CA ILE A 278 -10.30 -0.52 2.48
C ILE A 278 -11.69 -0.88 2.99
N GLY A 279 -12.52 -1.47 2.12
CA GLY A 279 -13.87 -1.93 2.43
C GLY A 279 -14.02 -3.44 2.21
N VAL A 280 -14.37 -4.20 3.24
CA VAL A 280 -14.51 -5.67 3.11
C VAL A 280 -15.79 -6.16 3.76
N GLY A 281 -16.67 -6.80 2.99
CA GLY A 281 -17.92 -7.38 3.46
C GLY A 281 -19.12 -7.03 2.59
N HIS A 282 -20.21 -7.76 2.79
CA HIS A 282 -21.50 -7.45 2.14
C HIS A 282 -22.05 -6.11 2.68
N ASP A 283 -22.33 -5.17 1.78
CA ASP A 283 -22.81 -3.81 2.08
C ASP A 283 -21.90 -3.01 3.03
N ALA A 284 -20.60 -3.32 3.07
CA ALA A 284 -19.60 -2.52 3.77
C ALA A 284 -19.35 -1.24 2.96
N ASP A 285 -19.77 -0.07 3.45
CA ASP A 285 -19.95 1.10 2.58
C ASP A 285 -19.95 2.44 3.36
N PHE A 286 -20.11 3.58 2.68
CA PHE A 286 -20.03 4.93 3.26
C PHE A 286 -21.39 5.46 3.69
N SER A 287 -21.53 6.04 4.87
CA SER A 287 -22.83 6.54 5.37
C SER A 287 -23.34 7.79 4.64
N ALA A 288 -22.51 8.41 3.82
CA ALA A 288 -22.84 9.52 2.93
C ALA A 288 -21.82 9.59 1.78
N ASN A 289 -22.18 10.28 0.70
CA ASN A 289 -21.33 10.54 -0.47
C ASN A 289 -20.26 11.59 -0.15
N THR A 290 -19.26 11.22 0.66
CA THR A 290 -18.24 12.15 1.15
C THR A 290 -16.86 11.64 0.74
N GLY A 291 -15.96 12.52 0.31
CA GLY A 291 -14.53 12.26 0.08
C GLY A 291 -13.79 11.77 1.34
N ALA A 292 -14.24 10.64 1.84
CA ALA A 292 -13.77 9.93 3.00
C ALA A 292 -12.52 9.18 2.58
N GLU A 293 -11.39 9.49 3.19
CA GLU A 293 -10.11 8.90 2.79
C GLU A 293 -9.48 8.09 3.91
N ARG A 294 -8.58 7.17 3.55
CA ARG A 294 -7.76 6.42 4.53
C ARG A 294 -8.58 5.68 5.58
N ASN A 295 -9.77 5.20 5.20
CA ASN A 295 -10.63 4.45 6.10
C ASN A 295 -10.46 2.95 5.92
N ILE A 296 -10.65 2.20 7.02
CA ILE A 296 -10.79 0.75 7.03
C ILE A 296 -12.19 0.43 7.53
N PHE A 297 -13.02 -0.25 6.74
CA PHE A 297 -14.36 -0.69 7.14
C PHE A 297 -14.60 -2.15 6.74
N ILE A 298 -14.66 -3.03 7.74
CA ILE A 298 -14.68 -4.48 7.58
C ILE A 298 -15.86 -5.06 8.33
N GLY A 299 -16.68 -5.87 7.66
CA GLY A 299 -17.83 -6.55 8.23
C GLY A 299 -19.12 -6.26 7.47
N GLY A 300 -20.09 -7.17 7.61
CA GLY A 300 -21.40 -7.00 6.96
C GLY A 300 -22.10 -5.72 7.44
N SER A 301 -22.53 -4.89 6.49
CA SER A 301 -23.23 -3.62 6.76
C SER A 301 -22.46 -2.63 7.64
N SER A 302 -21.11 -2.72 7.68
CA SER A 302 -20.28 -1.70 8.34
C SER A 302 -20.40 -0.38 7.59
N ARG A 303 -20.48 0.75 8.32
CA ARG A 303 -20.69 2.07 7.69
C ARG A 303 -19.68 3.11 8.18
N VAL A 304 -18.94 3.73 7.26
CA VAL A 304 -17.93 4.75 7.62
C VAL A 304 -18.31 6.15 7.12
N ARG A 305 -17.77 7.20 7.75
CA ARG A 305 -17.89 8.61 7.36
C ARG A 305 -16.66 9.36 7.86
N GLY A 306 -16.19 10.33 7.09
CA GLY A 306 -15.00 11.10 7.44
C GLY A 306 -13.73 10.34 7.08
N THR A 307 -12.63 10.67 7.73
CA THR A 307 -11.29 10.30 7.28
C THR A 307 -10.48 9.65 8.39
N ASP A 308 -9.54 8.77 8.05
CA ASP A 308 -8.64 8.14 9.02
C ASP A 308 -9.36 7.26 10.07
N ASN A 309 -10.48 6.62 9.69
CA ASN A 309 -11.28 5.81 10.60
C ASN A 309 -11.08 4.29 10.42
N ILE A 310 -11.24 3.53 11.50
CA ILE A 310 -11.24 2.07 11.51
C ILE A 310 -12.58 1.58 12.04
N VAL A 311 -13.32 0.80 11.27
CA VAL A 311 -14.65 0.26 11.60
C VAL A 311 -14.66 -1.23 11.32
N ILE A 312 -14.73 -2.08 12.33
CA ILE A 312 -14.63 -3.54 12.18
C ILE A 312 -15.78 -4.20 12.93
N GLY A 313 -16.63 -4.96 12.23
CA GLY A 313 -17.72 -5.74 12.82
C GLY A 313 -19.05 -5.61 12.07
N TYR A 314 -19.98 -6.52 12.36
CA TYR A 314 -21.31 -6.48 11.77
C TYR A 314 -22.06 -5.23 12.25
N ASN A 315 -22.53 -4.42 11.29
CA ASN A 315 -23.29 -3.19 11.55
C ASN A 315 -22.53 -2.20 12.46
N ALA A 316 -21.20 -2.21 12.47
CA ALA A 316 -20.35 -1.23 13.14
C ALA A 316 -20.33 0.09 12.36
N LYS A 317 -20.38 1.25 13.03
CA LYS A 317 -20.57 2.55 12.34
C LYS A 317 -19.87 3.75 12.96
N THR A 318 -19.44 4.68 12.12
CA THR A 318 -19.20 6.08 12.51
C THR A 318 -20.49 6.89 12.27
N ARG A 319 -21.11 7.44 13.32
CA ARG A 319 -22.44 8.07 13.27
C ARG A 319 -22.48 9.35 12.42
N THR A 320 -23.64 9.62 11.85
CA THR A 320 -23.87 10.19 10.52
C THR A 320 -23.96 11.72 10.41
N ASN A 321 -23.53 12.50 11.41
CA ASN A 321 -23.93 13.91 11.48
C ASN A 321 -22.83 14.90 11.03
N ALA A 322 -21.58 14.45 10.98
CA ALA A 322 -20.43 15.27 10.57
C ALA A 322 -19.30 14.37 10.06
N ASN A 323 -18.37 14.94 9.29
CA ASN A 323 -17.13 14.27 8.92
C ASN A 323 -16.21 14.31 10.14
N ARG A 324 -16.14 13.19 10.86
CA ARG A 324 -15.30 13.01 12.04
C ARG A 324 -14.15 12.08 11.69
N ASN A 325 -13.02 12.28 12.36
CA ASN A 325 -11.76 11.63 12.01
C ASN A 325 -11.15 10.87 13.18
N ASN A 326 -10.24 9.95 12.86
CA ASN A 326 -9.47 9.15 13.82
C ASN A 326 -10.35 8.30 14.75
N GLN A 327 -11.49 7.83 14.26
CA GLN A 327 -12.41 7.00 15.03
C GLN A 327 -12.03 5.53 14.89
N ILE A 328 -12.11 4.77 15.98
CA ILE A 328 -11.92 3.31 15.95
C ILE A 328 -13.18 2.66 16.54
N VAL A 329 -13.85 1.83 15.77
CA VAL A 329 -15.06 1.10 16.19
C VAL A 329 -14.87 -0.37 15.91
N ILE A 330 -14.84 -1.19 16.95
CA ILE A 330 -14.63 -2.64 16.83
C ILE A 330 -15.77 -3.38 17.56
N GLY A 331 -16.44 -4.27 16.84
CA GLY A 331 -17.48 -5.16 17.34
C GLY A 331 -18.87 -4.88 16.76
N THR A 332 -19.85 -5.68 17.21
CA THR A 332 -21.17 -5.74 16.57
C THR A 332 -22.10 -4.63 17.04
N ASN A 333 -22.82 -3.98 16.13
CA ASN A 333 -23.76 -2.89 16.42
C ASN A 333 -23.15 -1.72 17.22
N SER A 334 -21.83 -1.55 17.17
CA SER A 334 -21.13 -0.51 17.91
C SER A 334 -20.96 0.75 17.06
N SER A 335 -20.93 1.93 17.69
CA SER A 335 -20.78 3.19 16.99
C SER A 335 -20.13 4.31 17.80
N THR A 336 -19.63 5.33 17.10
CA THR A 336 -19.16 6.59 17.72
C THR A 336 -19.51 7.80 16.86
N SER A 337 -19.74 8.97 17.47
CA SER A 337 -20.08 10.22 16.76
C SER A 337 -19.04 11.35 16.88
N GLU A 338 -17.91 11.12 17.56
CA GLU A 338 -16.93 12.16 17.88
C GLU A 338 -15.50 11.80 17.46
N ASN A 339 -14.64 12.82 17.28
CA ASN A 339 -13.25 12.66 16.88
C ASN A 339 -12.42 11.90 17.92
N ASN A 340 -11.40 11.16 17.46
CA ASN A 340 -10.42 10.47 18.32
C ASN A 340 -11.08 9.53 19.34
N ALA A 341 -12.26 8.99 19.01
CA ALA A 341 -13.04 8.12 19.89
C ALA A 341 -12.83 6.65 19.50
N ILE A 342 -12.49 5.83 20.48
CA ILE A 342 -12.29 4.39 20.34
C ILE A 342 -13.45 3.66 21.04
N VAL A 343 -14.11 2.76 20.33
CA VAL A 343 -15.23 1.96 20.83
C VAL A 343 -14.95 0.50 20.55
N ILE A 344 -14.95 -0.34 21.60
CA ILE A 344 -14.73 -1.78 21.45
C ILE A 344 -15.80 -2.56 22.22
N GLY A 345 -16.51 -3.45 21.54
CA GLY A 345 -17.47 -4.38 22.13
C GLY A 345 -18.78 -4.52 21.35
N ASN A 346 -19.84 -4.93 22.03
CA ASN A 346 -21.13 -5.25 21.41
C ASN A 346 -22.21 -4.25 21.84
N ASN A 347 -22.85 -3.58 20.89
CA ASN A 347 -23.90 -2.59 21.12
C ASN A 347 -23.42 -1.43 22.00
N VAL A 348 -22.24 -0.87 21.70
CA VAL A 348 -21.66 0.26 22.42
C VAL A 348 -21.80 1.52 21.58
N THR A 349 -22.18 2.65 22.18
CA THR A 349 -22.16 3.95 21.51
C THR A 349 -21.38 4.94 22.34
N SER A 350 -20.33 5.55 21.76
CA SER A 350 -19.65 6.70 22.36
C SER A 350 -20.12 8.01 21.72
N THR A 351 -20.29 9.04 22.54
CA THR A 351 -20.71 10.39 22.14
C THR A 351 -19.74 11.46 22.59
N SER A 352 -18.52 11.08 23.00
CA SER A 352 -17.51 11.99 23.53
C SER A 352 -16.21 11.89 22.75
N ALA A 353 -15.62 13.04 22.40
CA ALA A 353 -14.33 13.09 21.71
C ALA A 353 -13.18 12.70 22.65
N ASN A 354 -12.07 12.19 22.09
CA ASN A 354 -10.87 11.84 22.85
C ASN A 354 -11.12 10.79 23.95
N THR A 355 -11.96 9.79 23.67
CA THR A 355 -12.35 8.76 24.65
C THR A 355 -12.07 7.34 24.16
N LEU A 356 -11.84 6.43 25.11
CA LEU A 356 -11.91 4.99 24.90
C LEU A 356 -13.10 4.42 25.66
N THR A 357 -14.04 3.82 24.95
CA THR A 357 -15.23 3.16 25.51
C THR A 357 -15.16 1.66 25.23
N LEU A 358 -15.06 0.86 26.28
CA LEU A 358 -15.05 -0.60 26.23
C LEU A 358 -16.39 -1.12 26.80
N GLY A 359 -17.06 -2.09 26.17
CA GLY A 359 -18.19 -2.75 26.83
C GLY A 359 -19.35 -3.30 25.98
N GLY A 360 -20.53 -3.22 26.58
CA GLY A 360 -21.84 -3.41 25.97
C GLY A 360 -22.92 -2.73 26.82
N ASN A 361 -23.91 -2.11 26.18
CA ASN A 361 -24.88 -1.21 26.84
C ASN A 361 -26.03 -1.90 27.60
N THR A 362 -26.02 -3.23 27.67
CA THR A 362 -27.04 -4.03 28.37
C THR A 362 -26.39 -4.86 29.47
N VAL A 363 -27.18 -5.30 30.44
CA VAL A 363 -26.70 -6.16 31.53
C VAL A 363 -26.03 -7.45 31.03
N THR A 364 -26.39 -7.90 29.83
CA THR A 364 -25.92 -9.16 29.23
C THR A 364 -24.66 -9.04 28.37
N ASN A 365 -24.17 -7.84 28.06
CA ASN A 365 -23.02 -7.65 27.16
C ASN A 365 -21.94 -6.69 27.71
N ARG A 366 -21.98 -6.34 29.01
CA ARG A 366 -20.89 -5.62 29.66
C ARG A 366 -19.59 -6.42 29.58
N VAL A 367 -18.46 -5.74 29.43
CA VAL A 367 -17.14 -6.35 29.31
C VAL A 367 -16.33 -6.02 30.56
N SER A 368 -15.57 -7.01 31.04
CA SER A 368 -14.55 -6.84 32.08
C SER A 368 -13.17 -6.79 31.45
N VAL A 369 -12.34 -5.82 31.84
CA VAL A 369 -10.95 -5.69 31.36
C VAL A 369 -10.00 -6.35 32.34
N GLY A 370 -9.30 -7.40 31.93
CA GLY A 370 -8.26 -8.04 32.73
C GLY A 370 -6.86 -7.68 32.22
N ILE A 371 -6.01 -7.12 33.08
CA ILE A 371 -4.59 -6.89 32.81
C ILE A 371 -3.77 -7.82 33.72
N GLY A 372 -2.96 -8.68 33.11
CA GLY A 372 -2.18 -9.70 33.83
C GLY A 372 -2.99 -10.95 34.23
N THR A 373 -4.22 -11.10 33.75
CA THR A 373 -5.09 -12.26 34.01
C THR A 373 -5.76 -12.78 32.74
N LEU A 374 -5.96 -14.10 32.65
CA LEU A 374 -6.72 -14.74 31.57
C LEU A 374 -8.23 -14.82 31.88
N ALA A 375 -8.60 -14.69 33.15
CA ALA A 375 -9.97 -14.81 33.63
C ALA A 375 -10.33 -13.54 34.41
N ALA A 376 -10.61 -12.46 33.67
CA ALA A 376 -11.02 -11.20 34.27
C ALA A 376 -12.25 -11.41 35.16
N ASN A 377 -12.20 -10.85 36.36
CA ASN A 377 -13.27 -10.91 37.34
C ASN A 377 -14.53 -10.22 36.79
N GLN A 378 -15.62 -10.97 36.67
CA GLN A 378 -16.88 -10.47 36.10
C GLN A 378 -17.52 -9.33 36.89
N ASN A 379 -17.14 -9.17 38.17
CA ASN A 379 -17.61 -8.07 39.01
C ASN A 379 -16.72 -6.83 38.91
N ALA A 380 -15.57 -6.91 38.23
CA ALA A 380 -14.64 -5.81 38.04
C ALA A 380 -14.76 -5.24 36.62
N SER A 381 -14.83 -3.91 36.52
CA SER A 381 -14.68 -3.21 35.23
C SER A 381 -13.23 -3.26 34.74
N LEU A 382 -12.27 -3.17 35.67
CA LEU A 382 -10.83 -3.30 35.44
C LEU A 382 -10.22 -4.14 36.57
N GLU A 383 -9.57 -5.25 36.21
CA GLU A 383 -8.76 -6.06 37.11
C GLU A 383 -7.28 -5.91 36.76
N LEU A 384 -6.47 -5.59 37.78
CA LEU A 384 -5.02 -5.50 37.69
C LEU A 384 -4.43 -6.61 38.57
N ALA A 385 -4.02 -7.72 37.95
CA ALA A 385 -3.59 -8.93 38.67
C ALA A 385 -2.10 -9.27 38.45
N ASP A 386 -1.36 -8.39 37.79
CA ASP A 386 0.08 -8.57 37.56
C ASP A 386 0.86 -8.49 38.89
N VAL A 387 1.94 -9.26 39.02
CA VAL A 387 2.72 -9.41 40.26
C VAL A 387 3.93 -8.49 40.34
N ASP A 388 4.37 -7.95 39.20
CA ASP A 388 5.56 -7.08 39.11
C ASP A 388 5.27 -5.69 38.52
N LYS A 389 3.99 -5.37 38.30
CA LYS A 389 3.52 -4.07 37.82
C LYS A 389 2.47 -3.47 38.74
N GLY A 390 2.57 -2.17 38.99
CA GLY A 390 1.57 -1.39 39.70
C GLY A 390 0.67 -0.57 38.77
N PHE A 391 -0.36 0.06 39.34
CA PHE A 391 -1.15 1.07 38.64
C PHE A 391 -0.56 2.45 38.86
N LEU A 392 -0.06 3.08 37.79
CA LEU A 392 0.46 4.44 37.86
C LEU A 392 -0.66 5.44 37.53
N LEU A 393 -1.07 6.24 38.52
CA LEU A 393 -2.04 7.32 38.35
C LEU A 393 -1.41 8.53 37.63
N ASN A 394 -2.28 9.44 37.16
CA ASN A 394 -1.85 10.73 36.67
C ASN A 394 -1.09 11.47 37.78
N ARG A 395 0.18 11.79 37.49
CA ARG A 395 1.06 12.55 38.38
C ARG A 395 0.97 14.02 37.96
N VAL A 396 0.47 14.85 38.85
CA VAL A 396 0.22 16.28 38.60
C VAL A 396 0.86 17.09 39.73
N THR A 397 1.31 18.29 39.42
CA THR A 397 1.68 19.28 40.44
C THR A 397 0.45 19.76 41.20
N THR A 398 0.64 20.40 42.36
CA THR A 398 -0.47 21.05 43.09
C THR A 398 -1.15 22.12 42.23
N ALA A 399 -0.36 22.85 41.44
CA ALA A 399 -0.87 23.87 40.51
C ALA A 399 -1.77 23.26 39.42
N GLU A 400 -1.34 22.16 38.79
CA GLU A 400 -2.15 21.47 37.78
C GLU A 400 -3.41 20.86 38.38
N ARG A 401 -3.32 20.23 39.55
CA ARG A 401 -4.49 19.65 40.26
C ARG A 401 -5.55 20.71 40.58
N THR A 402 -5.14 21.84 41.15
CA THR A 402 -6.08 22.93 41.49
C THR A 402 -6.64 23.62 40.25
N ALA A 403 -5.88 23.71 39.16
CA ALA A 403 -6.39 24.20 37.88
C ALA A 403 -7.55 23.35 37.33
N MET A 404 -7.61 22.05 37.63
CA MET A 404 -8.72 21.18 37.20
C MET A 404 -10.09 21.60 37.74
N GLU A 405 -10.15 22.33 38.85
CA GLU A 405 -11.40 22.80 39.45
C GLU A 405 -12.08 23.90 38.63
N THR A 406 -11.31 24.69 37.88
CA THR A 406 -11.82 25.93 37.27
C THR A 406 -11.42 26.10 35.81
N MET A 407 -10.18 25.75 35.44
CA MET A 407 -9.65 25.95 34.10
C MET A 407 -8.60 24.87 33.73
N PRO A 408 -8.96 23.57 33.69
CA PRO A 408 -8.05 22.54 33.23
C PRO A 408 -7.65 22.77 31.77
N ALA A 409 -6.49 22.23 31.38
CA ALA A 409 -6.03 22.25 29.99
C ALA A 409 -7.01 21.57 29.01
N SER A 410 -7.88 20.67 29.51
CA SER A 410 -8.96 20.06 28.73
C SER A 410 -10.09 21.04 28.37
N GLY A 411 -10.17 22.20 29.03
CA GLY A 411 -11.24 23.18 28.88
C GLY A 411 -12.55 22.81 29.59
N VAL A 412 -12.61 21.68 30.30
CA VAL A 412 -13.81 21.20 31.01
C VAL A 412 -13.49 21.04 32.50
N ALA A 413 -13.96 21.98 33.32
CA ALA A 413 -13.79 21.95 34.77
C ALA A 413 -14.48 20.74 35.40
N LEU A 414 -13.91 20.25 36.51
CA LEU A 414 -14.50 19.17 37.29
C LEU A 414 -15.84 19.56 37.90
N THR A 415 -16.75 18.59 37.98
CA THR A 415 -18.08 18.75 38.54
C THR A 415 -18.41 17.62 39.51
N THR A 416 -19.64 17.57 40.01
CA THR A 416 -20.11 16.48 40.88
C THR A 416 -20.13 15.12 40.18
N THR A 417 -20.14 15.05 38.84
CA THR A 417 -20.09 13.78 38.11
C THR A 417 -18.70 13.13 38.11
N ASP A 418 -17.66 13.89 38.44
CA ASP A 418 -16.27 13.43 38.46
C ASP A 418 -15.84 12.94 39.85
N MET A 419 -16.78 12.84 40.80
CA MET A 419 -16.51 12.35 42.15
C MET A 419 -15.84 10.97 42.11
N GLY A 420 -14.74 10.82 42.86
CA GLY A 420 -13.90 9.64 42.87
C GLY A 420 -12.73 9.68 41.87
N LEU A 421 -12.59 10.74 41.07
CA LEU A 421 -11.38 10.97 40.26
C LEU A 421 -10.15 11.01 41.18
N MET A 422 -9.12 10.23 40.85
CA MET A 422 -7.89 10.12 41.64
C MET A 422 -6.66 10.61 40.87
N VAL A 423 -5.81 11.36 41.54
CA VAL A 423 -4.51 11.83 41.03
C VAL A 423 -3.43 11.72 42.10
N TYR A 424 -2.18 11.56 41.68
CA TYR A 424 -1.03 11.67 42.58
C TYR A 424 -0.44 13.08 42.48
N ASP A 425 -0.54 13.87 43.56
CA ASP A 425 0.05 15.20 43.64
C ASP A 425 1.56 15.06 43.90
N THR A 426 2.40 15.53 42.99
CA THR A 426 3.86 15.35 43.07
C THR A 426 4.54 16.31 44.05
N ASP A 427 3.94 17.48 44.29
CA ASP A 427 4.50 18.48 45.19
C ASP A 427 4.20 18.09 46.64
N LEU A 428 2.96 17.67 46.89
CA LEU A 428 2.51 17.16 48.20
C LEU A 428 2.82 15.67 48.41
N LYS A 429 3.25 14.96 47.36
CA LYS A 429 3.60 13.53 47.35
C LYS A 429 2.48 12.63 47.89
N GLY A 430 1.23 12.98 47.59
CA GLY A 430 0.05 12.33 48.14
C GLY A 430 -0.96 11.92 47.08
N LEU A 431 -1.79 10.93 47.40
CA LEU A 431 -2.97 10.57 46.62
C LEU A 431 -4.11 11.53 46.97
N PHE A 432 -4.76 12.10 45.95
CA PHE A 432 -5.92 12.96 46.11
C PHE A 432 -7.10 12.39 45.34
N SER A 433 -8.29 12.50 45.92
CA SER A 433 -9.56 12.13 45.32
C SER A 433 -10.50 13.33 45.27
N TRP A 434 -11.19 13.54 44.16
CA TRP A 434 -12.23 14.55 44.02
C TRP A 434 -13.51 14.10 44.73
N ASP A 435 -14.07 14.90 45.63
CA ASP A 435 -15.31 14.56 46.35
C ASP A 435 -16.60 15.04 45.65
N GLY A 436 -16.45 15.65 44.46
CA GLY A 436 -17.53 16.28 43.72
C GLY A 436 -17.56 17.80 43.85
N THR A 437 -16.87 18.36 44.84
CA THR A 437 -16.80 19.80 45.13
C THR A 437 -15.39 20.33 45.36
N MET A 438 -14.50 19.52 45.94
CA MET A 438 -13.12 19.87 46.21
C MET A 438 -12.22 18.63 46.20
N TRP A 439 -10.91 18.85 46.06
CA TRP A 439 -9.93 17.78 46.23
C TRP A 439 -9.75 17.46 47.71
N SER A 440 -9.91 16.18 48.05
CA SER A 440 -9.59 15.64 49.36
C SER A 440 -8.34 14.78 49.26
N ALA A 441 -7.37 14.99 50.16
CA ALA A 441 -6.26 14.06 50.31
C ALA A 441 -6.84 12.72 50.78
N THR A 442 -6.52 11.63 50.08
CA THR A 442 -6.84 10.29 50.56
C THR A 442 -5.87 10.02 51.70
N ASP A 443 -6.28 10.43 52.90
CA ASP A 443 -5.42 10.68 54.05
C ASP A 443 -4.48 9.50 54.37
N THR A 444 -3.19 9.80 54.39
CA THR A 444 -2.18 9.00 55.09
C THR A 444 -2.47 9.13 56.58
N ASN A 445 -3.40 8.32 57.09
CA ASN A 445 -3.65 8.09 58.51
C ASN A 445 -3.10 9.19 59.42
N THR A 446 -3.84 10.28 59.62
CA THR A 446 -3.52 11.37 60.56
C THR A 446 -3.47 10.93 62.02
N ASP A 447 -3.53 9.63 62.28
CA ASP A 447 -3.30 9.03 63.58
C ASP A 447 -1.83 9.11 64.02
N ASN A 448 -1.29 10.31 64.07
CA ASN A 448 -0.14 10.63 64.90
C ASN A 448 -0.65 10.81 66.34
N GLN A 449 -1.22 9.75 66.88
CA GLN A 449 -1.63 9.63 68.26
C GLN A 449 -0.35 9.68 69.11
N GLU A 450 -0.03 10.84 69.67
CA GLU A 450 1.08 10.96 70.61
C GLU A 450 0.69 10.24 71.91
N LEU A 451 1.50 9.25 72.30
CA LEU A 451 1.47 8.69 73.65
C LEU A 451 1.95 9.78 74.61
N ASN A 452 1.04 10.29 75.44
CA ASN A 452 1.37 11.29 76.45
C ASN A 452 1.27 10.67 77.84
N LEU A 453 2.37 10.78 78.59
CA LEU A 453 2.49 10.29 79.96
C LEU A 453 2.52 11.50 80.89
N THR A 454 1.40 11.79 81.55
CA THR A 454 1.33 12.83 82.59
C THR A 454 1.21 12.16 83.94
N THR A 455 2.26 12.29 84.76
CA THR A 455 2.46 11.48 85.98
C THR A 455 2.38 9.99 85.66
N ASP A 456 1.39 9.30 86.18
CA ASP A 456 1.22 7.86 86.09
C ASP A 456 0.10 7.50 85.10
N VAL A 457 -0.42 8.46 84.35
CA VAL A 457 -1.56 8.25 83.46
C VAL A 457 -1.04 8.28 82.02
N LEU A 458 -1.09 7.13 81.37
CA LEU A 458 -0.82 6.99 79.95
C LEU A 458 -2.09 7.32 79.17
N SER A 459 -1.99 8.31 78.29
CA SER A 459 -3.09 8.76 77.43
C SER A 459 -2.60 8.85 75.99
N ILE A 460 -3.54 8.85 75.05
CA ILE A 460 -3.27 9.06 73.64
C ILE A 460 -3.94 10.37 73.24
N SER A 461 -3.23 11.23 72.48
CA SER A 461 -3.76 12.54 72.09
C SER A 461 -5.10 12.39 71.34
N GLY A 462 -6.19 12.87 71.95
CA GLY A 462 -7.55 12.79 71.39
C GLY A 462 -8.39 11.60 71.87
N GLY A 463 -7.82 10.65 72.62
CA GLY A 463 -8.56 9.56 73.26
C GLY A 463 -9.29 10.02 74.53
N THR A 464 -10.48 9.48 74.80
CA THR A 464 -11.22 9.72 76.05
C THR A 464 -10.88 8.72 77.16
N GLU A 465 -10.09 7.69 76.83
CA GLU A 465 -9.66 6.65 77.75
C GLU A 465 -8.21 6.87 78.15
N THR A 466 -7.92 6.64 79.43
CA THR A 466 -6.57 6.73 79.98
C THR A 466 -6.25 5.46 80.75
N VAL A 467 -4.98 5.05 80.74
CA VAL A 467 -4.48 3.90 81.49
C VAL A 467 -3.71 4.43 82.70
N ASN A 468 -4.22 4.15 83.90
CA ASN A 468 -3.54 4.50 85.15
C ASN A 468 -2.48 3.45 85.50
N LEU A 469 -1.22 3.84 85.41
CA LEU A 469 -0.02 3.07 85.70
C LEU A 469 0.44 3.17 87.17
N SER A 470 -0.30 3.87 88.05
CA SER A 470 0.09 4.04 89.46
C SER A 470 0.23 2.71 90.23
N GLY A 471 -0.46 1.65 89.80
CA GLY A 471 -0.31 0.30 90.34
C GLY A 471 1.00 -0.41 89.97
N TYR A 472 1.78 0.16 89.04
CA TYR A 472 3.06 -0.35 88.54
C TYR A 472 4.26 0.54 88.90
N LEU A 473 4.04 1.63 89.65
CA LEU A 473 5.06 2.56 90.11
C LEU A 473 5.29 2.38 91.62
N ASP A 474 6.19 1.45 91.96
CA ASP A 474 6.89 1.44 93.24
C ASP A 474 7.89 2.61 93.25
N ASN A 475 7.50 3.76 93.82
CA ASN A 475 8.35 4.92 94.03
C ASN A 475 8.57 5.23 95.52
N THR A 476 8.88 4.21 96.32
CA THR A 476 9.02 4.31 97.79
C THR A 476 10.22 5.15 98.30
N ASP A 477 10.75 6.11 97.54
CA ASP A 477 11.87 6.96 97.96
C ASP A 477 11.51 8.47 97.91
N THR A 478 10.62 8.90 98.80
CA THR A 478 10.57 10.31 99.22
C THR A 478 11.44 10.50 100.45
N GLN A 479 12.70 10.90 100.24
CA GLN A 479 13.66 11.18 101.30
C GLN A 479 13.59 12.65 101.69
N GLU A 480 13.00 12.94 102.86
CA GLU A 480 12.88 14.30 103.39
C GLU A 480 14.14 14.69 104.19
N LEU A 481 14.77 15.81 103.84
CA LEU A 481 15.89 16.41 104.59
C LEU A 481 15.37 17.20 105.78
N SER A 482 15.92 16.95 106.97
CA SER A 482 15.62 17.63 108.22
C SER A 482 16.89 18.27 108.81
N LEU A 483 16.76 19.50 109.32
CA LEU A 483 17.84 20.26 109.95
C LEU A 483 17.45 20.54 111.41
N ASP A 484 18.23 20.01 112.35
CA ASP A 484 18.10 20.30 113.79
C ASP A 484 19.42 20.87 114.33
N GLY A 485 19.40 22.14 114.72
CA GLY A 485 20.59 22.88 115.12
C GLY A 485 21.64 22.93 114.02
N THR A 486 22.80 22.33 114.28
CA THR A 486 23.96 22.29 113.36
C THR A 486 24.12 20.94 112.66
N THR A 487 23.10 20.07 112.70
CA THR A 487 23.19 18.71 112.16
C THR A 487 22.18 18.54 111.02
N LEU A 488 22.68 18.22 109.82
CA LEU A 488 21.84 17.90 108.65
C LEU A 488 21.63 16.38 108.57
N ALA A 489 20.37 15.94 108.54
CA ALA A 489 19.98 14.54 108.46
C ALA A 489 18.97 14.28 107.34
N ILE A 490 19.07 13.10 106.71
CA ILE A 490 18.05 12.55 105.82
C ILE A 490 17.23 11.55 106.63
N THR A 491 15.91 11.68 106.61
CA THR A 491 15.02 10.83 107.41
C THR A 491 15.21 9.35 107.05
N GLY A 492 15.74 8.55 107.99
CA GLY A 492 15.98 7.12 107.81
C GLY A 492 17.44 6.67 107.64
N ASN A 493 18.41 7.59 107.60
CA ASN A 493 19.85 7.24 107.55
C ASN A 493 20.57 7.60 108.87
N ALA A 494 21.46 6.71 109.33
CA ALA A 494 22.16 6.85 110.62
C ALA A 494 23.40 7.78 110.57
N THR A 495 23.80 8.23 109.37
CA THR A 495 24.93 9.15 109.20
C THR A 495 24.45 10.58 109.06
N THR A 496 24.87 11.44 109.97
CA THR A 496 24.56 12.88 109.97
C THR A 496 25.78 13.70 109.55
N VAL A 497 25.56 14.84 108.89
CA VAL A 497 26.63 15.80 108.56
C VAL A 497 26.65 16.90 109.61
N ASP A 498 27.79 17.06 110.29
CA ASP A 498 28.00 18.12 111.28
C ASP A 498 28.46 19.42 110.59
N LEU A 499 27.63 20.46 110.70
CA LEU A 499 27.84 21.80 110.14
C LEU A 499 28.41 22.78 111.19
N SER A 500 28.88 22.29 112.34
CA SER A 500 29.49 23.11 113.41
C SER A 500 30.67 23.98 112.94
N VAL A 501 31.33 23.60 111.85
CA VAL A 501 32.40 24.38 111.19
C VAL A 501 31.92 25.69 110.54
N LEU A 502 30.61 25.94 110.44
CA LEU A 502 30.05 27.21 109.95
C LEU A 502 29.70 28.19 111.09
N GLN A 503 29.96 27.83 112.36
CA GLN A 503 29.50 28.58 113.54
C GLN A 503 30.63 29.31 114.32
N ASP A 504 31.81 29.53 113.72
CA ASP A 504 32.90 30.30 114.34
C ASP A 504 32.94 31.79 113.93
N GLY A 505 31.95 32.25 113.16
CA GLY A 505 31.86 33.66 112.78
C GLY A 505 32.95 34.13 111.81
N THR A 506 33.60 33.22 111.07
CA THR A 506 34.61 33.56 110.04
C THR A 506 34.24 33.16 108.61
N GLY A 507 33.01 32.67 108.37
CA GLY A 507 32.46 32.43 107.02
C GLY A 507 32.01 33.72 106.33
N THR A 508 32.88 34.30 105.52
CA THR A 508 32.66 35.54 104.76
C THR A 508 32.00 35.29 103.41
N ASP A 509 30.67 35.20 103.39
CA ASP A 509 29.90 35.00 102.16
C ASP A 509 28.76 36.02 102.06
N ASN A 510 29.09 37.29 102.35
CA ASN A 510 28.26 38.43 101.97
C ASN A 510 28.87 39.02 100.69
N GLN A 511 28.48 38.52 99.52
CA GLN A 511 28.88 39.09 98.23
C GLN A 511 27.83 40.12 97.77
N GLU A 512 28.10 41.39 98.03
CA GLU A 512 27.35 42.51 97.45
C GLU A 512 27.95 42.86 96.07
N LEU A 513 27.08 42.92 95.05
CA LEU A 513 27.46 43.25 93.68
C LEU A 513 27.47 44.78 93.53
N VAL A 514 28.66 45.38 93.40
CA VAL A 514 28.81 46.84 93.31
C VAL A 514 29.19 47.23 91.88
N ILE A 515 28.40 48.14 91.28
CA ILE A 515 28.67 48.76 89.98
C ILE A 515 29.12 50.20 90.22
N ALA A 516 30.38 50.50 89.88
CA ALA A 516 30.89 51.86 89.83
C ALA A 516 31.46 52.11 88.43
N THR A 517 30.82 53.03 87.70
CA THR A 517 31.10 53.38 86.31
C THR A 517 31.15 52.17 85.38
N SER A 518 32.34 51.73 84.97
CA SER A 518 32.53 50.70 83.94
C SER A 518 33.30 49.49 84.47
N ILE A 519 33.27 49.24 85.79
CA ILE A 519 33.92 48.08 86.39
C ILE A 519 32.90 47.33 87.25
N LEU A 520 32.69 46.05 86.92
CA LEU A 520 31.90 45.12 87.73
C LEU A 520 32.83 44.38 88.69
N SER A 521 32.57 44.50 90.00
CA SER A 521 33.37 43.84 91.02
C SER A 521 32.52 43.25 92.15
N ILE A 522 33.03 42.17 92.74
CA ILE A 522 32.50 41.53 93.94
C ILE A 522 33.38 41.97 95.10
N SER A 523 32.79 42.46 96.19
CA SER A 523 33.54 42.90 97.37
C SER A 523 34.43 41.78 97.94
N GLY A 524 35.75 41.89 97.78
CA GLY A 524 36.75 40.94 98.30
C GLY A 524 37.40 40.02 97.26
N GLY A 525 37.04 40.10 95.97
CA GLY A 525 37.71 39.36 94.89
C GLY A 525 38.81 40.17 94.20
N SER A 526 39.93 39.53 93.84
CA SER A 526 41.05 40.16 93.10
C SER A 526 40.85 40.25 91.58
N THR A 527 39.64 39.96 91.10
CA THR A 527 39.27 39.95 89.68
C THR A 527 38.13 40.93 89.45
N SER A 528 38.45 42.09 88.90
CA SER A 528 37.49 43.07 88.38
C SER A 528 37.31 42.85 86.88
N VAL A 529 36.06 42.84 86.40
CA VAL A 529 35.76 42.85 84.96
C VAL A 529 35.68 44.31 84.52
N ASP A 530 36.64 44.73 83.70
CA ASP A 530 36.60 46.02 83.02
C ASP A 530 35.60 45.95 81.85
N LEU A 531 34.49 46.68 81.98
CA LEU A 531 33.44 46.84 80.98
C LEU A 531 33.70 48.06 80.07
N ALA A 532 34.82 48.79 80.24
CA ALA A 532 35.19 49.88 79.34
C ALA A 532 35.32 49.48 77.85
N PRO A 533 35.71 48.24 77.47
CA PRO A 533 35.68 47.81 76.06
C PRO A 533 34.27 47.61 75.48
N TYR A 534 33.23 47.62 76.32
CA TYR A 534 31.83 47.41 75.94
C TYR A 534 30.95 48.65 76.20
N LEU A 535 31.54 49.77 76.64
CA LEU A 535 30.88 51.06 76.85
C LEU A 535 31.44 52.18 75.94
N ASP A 536 31.84 51.81 74.74
CA ASP A 536 31.86 52.72 73.59
C ASP A 536 30.45 52.75 72.98
N ASN A 537 29.67 53.75 73.38
CA ASN A 537 28.45 54.16 72.70
C ASN A 537 28.64 55.52 72.01
N THR A 538 29.79 55.72 71.37
CA THR A 538 30.09 56.95 70.61
C THR A 538 30.15 56.75 69.10
N ASP A 539 29.49 55.72 68.60
CA ASP A 539 29.14 55.64 67.19
C ASP A 539 27.81 56.36 66.94
N THR A 540 27.85 57.69 66.97
CA THR A 540 27.07 58.44 65.97
C THR A 540 27.73 58.17 64.63
N GLN A 541 27.28 57.12 63.95
CA GLN A 541 27.59 56.90 62.54
C GLN A 541 26.74 57.89 61.74
N GLU A 542 27.28 59.08 61.54
CA GLU A 542 26.71 60.04 60.62
C GLU A 542 26.94 59.52 59.20
N LEU A 543 25.84 59.18 58.51
CA LEU A 543 25.85 58.92 57.08
C LEU A 543 26.13 60.24 56.38
N SER A 544 27.31 60.36 55.76
CA SER A 544 27.62 61.50 54.89
C SER A 544 27.39 61.09 53.44
N LEU A 545 26.57 61.87 52.74
CA LEU A 545 26.32 61.76 51.31
C LEU A 545 26.98 62.96 50.62
N ASP A 546 28.07 62.71 49.90
CA ASP A 546 28.71 63.71 49.05
C ASP A 546 28.52 63.31 47.59
N GLY A 547 27.64 64.02 46.90
CA GLY A 547 27.20 63.69 45.54
C GLY A 547 26.52 62.32 45.46
N THR A 548 27.20 61.37 44.82
CA THR A 548 26.70 60.01 44.60
C THR A 548 27.40 58.97 45.48
N THR A 549 28.30 59.34 46.38
CA THR A 549 29.04 58.37 47.20
C THR A 549 28.53 58.36 48.63
N LEU A 550 28.11 57.19 49.12
CA LEU A 550 27.71 56.98 50.50
C LEU A 550 28.91 56.45 51.30
N ALA A 551 29.27 57.15 52.37
CA ALA A 551 30.38 56.79 53.24
C ALA A 551 29.97 56.87 54.72
N ILE A 552 30.60 56.01 55.53
CA ILE A 552 30.57 56.08 56.99
C ILE A 552 31.89 56.70 57.43
N THR A 553 31.82 57.82 58.16
CA THR A 553 33.01 58.57 58.61
C THR A 553 33.94 57.67 59.43
N GLY A 554 35.16 57.42 58.93
CA GLY A 554 36.18 56.59 59.59
C GLY A 554 36.44 55.22 58.96
N ASN A 555 35.72 54.82 57.91
CA ASN A 555 35.98 53.59 57.16
C ASN A 555 36.51 53.89 55.73
N ALA A 556 37.44 53.07 55.23
CA ALA A 556 38.10 53.25 53.94
C ALA A 556 37.30 52.67 52.75
N THR A 557 36.17 52.00 53.00
CA THR A 557 35.27 51.48 51.96
C THR A 557 34.08 52.41 51.73
N THR A 558 33.94 52.89 50.49
CA THR A 558 32.82 53.72 50.05
C THR A 558 31.89 52.93 49.12
N VAL A 559 30.61 53.32 49.06
CA VAL A 559 29.60 52.77 48.14
C VAL A 559 29.22 53.84 47.13
N ASP A 560 29.39 53.57 45.84
CA ASP A 560 28.94 54.45 44.76
C ASP A 560 27.46 54.19 44.43
N LEU A 561 26.63 55.22 44.61
CA LEU A 561 25.19 55.26 44.35
C LEU A 561 24.86 56.06 43.08
N SER A 562 25.84 56.31 42.20
CA SER A 562 25.62 57.00 40.92
C SER A 562 24.54 56.34 40.06
N VAL A 563 24.34 55.02 40.23
CA VAL A 563 23.30 54.20 39.60
C VAL A 563 21.86 54.48 40.07
N LEU A 564 21.64 55.34 41.07
CA LEU A 564 20.30 55.69 41.59
C LEU A 564 19.89 57.15 41.34
N GLN A 565 20.73 57.97 40.69
CA GLN A 565 20.52 59.42 40.56
C GLN A 565 20.03 59.88 39.17
N ASP A 566 19.59 58.97 38.30
CA ASP A 566 18.92 59.32 37.02
C ASP A 566 17.37 59.24 37.06
N GLY A 567 16.80 58.84 38.20
CA GLY A 567 15.34 58.77 38.36
C GLY A 567 14.65 57.63 37.60
N THR A 568 15.36 56.57 37.20
CA THR A 568 14.76 55.38 36.54
C THR A 568 14.60 54.16 37.46
N GLY A 569 14.78 54.34 38.77
CA GLY A 569 14.42 53.37 39.80
C GLY A 569 12.90 53.18 39.90
N THR A 570 12.33 52.46 38.92
CA THR A 570 11.02 51.82 38.97
C THR A 570 11.11 50.51 38.21
N ASP A 571 11.16 49.40 38.92
CA ASP A 571 10.90 48.06 38.39
C ASP A 571 9.38 47.88 38.16
N ASN A 572 8.76 48.86 37.53
CA ASN A 572 7.41 48.77 36.98
C ASN A 572 7.53 49.06 35.49
N GLN A 573 7.93 48.06 34.72
CA GLN A 573 7.79 48.12 33.27
C GLN A 573 6.32 47.86 32.93
N GLU A 574 5.58 48.90 32.58
CA GLU A 574 4.24 48.75 32.01
C GLU A 574 4.38 48.59 30.49
N LEU A 575 3.82 47.52 29.94
CA LEU A 575 3.88 47.21 28.53
C LEU A 575 2.76 47.97 27.81
N GLY A 576 3.12 49.03 27.10
CA GLY A 576 2.18 49.87 26.36
C GLY A 576 2.12 49.53 24.88
N ILE A 577 0.92 49.19 24.39
CA ILE A 577 0.61 49.14 22.96
C ILE A 577 -0.22 50.38 22.61
N ALA A 578 0.34 51.23 21.75
CA ALA A 578 -0.38 52.32 21.12
C ALA A 578 -0.24 52.15 19.60
N THR A 579 -1.35 51.82 18.93
CA THR A 579 -1.37 51.42 17.51
C THR A 579 -0.43 50.23 17.25
N ASN A 580 0.59 50.40 16.41
CA ASN A 580 1.46 49.31 15.94
C ASN A 580 2.89 49.41 16.49
N ILE A 581 3.10 50.15 17.59
CA ILE A 581 4.42 50.26 18.20
C ILE A 581 4.36 49.66 19.60
N LEU A 582 5.20 48.64 19.84
CA LEU A 582 5.40 48.06 21.15
C LEU A 582 6.55 48.80 21.84
N SER A 583 6.25 49.36 23.01
CA SER A 583 7.23 50.10 23.81
C SER A 583 7.18 49.69 25.28
N ILE A 584 8.35 49.77 25.92
CA ILE A 584 8.50 49.63 27.37
C ILE A 584 8.77 51.03 27.91
N SER A 585 8.01 51.46 28.91
CA SER A 585 8.21 52.77 29.54
C SER A 585 9.61 52.89 30.12
N GLY A 586 10.43 53.81 29.57
CA GLY A 586 11.79 54.10 30.04
C GLY A 586 12.93 53.64 29.12
N GLY A 587 12.67 52.88 28.05
CA GLY A 587 13.67 52.54 27.03
C GLY A 587 13.63 53.47 25.81
N SER A 588 14.78 53.76 25.18
CA SER A 588 14.87 54.56 23.94
C SER A 588 14.65 53.75 22.66
N THR A 589 14.46 52.44 22.78
CA THR A 589 14.20 51.52 21.66
C THR A 589 12.74 51.06 21.68
N SER A 590 11.96 51.53 20.72
CA SER A 590 10.64 50.99 20.40
C SER A 590 10.75 49.97 19.26
N VAL A 591 9.88 48.96 19.27
CA VAL A 591 9.75 48.01 18.14
C VAL A 591 8.54 48.43 17.33
N ASP A 592 8.77 48.86 16.09
CA ASP A 592 7.71 49.08 15.11
C ASP A 592 7.23 47.73 14.58
N LEU A 593 5.98 47.40 14.87
CA LEU A 593 5.31 46.18 14.40
C LEU A 593 4.54 46.42 13.10
N ALA A 594 4.50 47.65 12.54
CA ALA A 594 3.86 47.93 11.26
C ALA A 594 4.36 47.06 10.08
N PRO A 595 5.65 46.65 10.00
CA PRO A 595 6.12 45.71 8.98
C PRO A 595 5.60 44.27 9.15
N TYR A 596 5.00 43.94 10.30
CA TYR A 596 4.51 42.60 10.65
C TYR A 596 2.97 42.54 10.79
N LEU A 597 2.26 43.66 10.58
CA LEU A 597 0.80 43.77 10.48
C LEU A 597 0.37 43.82 9.00
N ASP A 598 0.73 42.77 8.27
CA ASP A 598 0.09 42.37 7.02
C ASP A 598 -1.30 41.79 7.36
N ASN A 599 -2.36 42.58 7.22
CA ASN A 599 -3.68 42.15 6.67
C ASN A 599 -4.78 43.23 6.69
N THR A 600 -4.56 44.45 6.18
CA THR A 600 -5.70 45.36 5.93
C THR A 600 -5.70 46.01 4.56
N ASP A 601 -5.38 45.21 3.53
CA ASP A 601 -5.82 45.48 2.16
C ASP A 601 -7.28 45.02 2.01
N SER A 602 -8.25 45.82 2.49
CA SER A 602 -9.57 45.80 1.86
C SER A 602 -9.57 46.87 0.77
N GLN A 603 -8.89 46.56 -0.33
CA GLN A 603 -8.94 47.38 -1.54
C GLN A 603 -10.23 47.03 -2.27
N GLU A 604 -11.30 47.75 -1.96
CA GLU A 604 -12.55 47.60 -2.69
C GLU A 604 -12.37 48.26 -4.07
N LEU A 605 -12.17 47.41 -5.09
CA LEU A 605 -12.18 47.82 -6.50
C LEU A 605 -13.61 48.23 -6.85
N SER A 606 -13.78 49.50 -7.18
CA SER A 606 -15.03 50.02 -7.70
C SER A 606 -14.89 50.23 -9.21
N LEU A 607 -15.82 49.67 -9.97
CA LEU A 607 -15.96 49.89 -11.40
C LEU A 607 -17.22 50.73 -11.65
N ASP A 608 -17.02 51.98 -12.07
CA ASP A 608 -18.10 52.86 -12.53
C ASP A 608 -17.88 53.17 -14.02
N GLY A 609 -18.71 52.56 -14.86
CA GLY A 609 -18.56 52.58 -16.31
C GLY A 609 -17.22 51.96 -16.76
N THR A 610 -16.37 52.77 -17.39
CA THR A 610 -15.04 52.38 -17.91
C THR A 610 -13.89 52.77 -17.00
N THR A 611 -14.16 53.34 -15.82
CA THR A 611 -13.09 53.81 -14.93
C THR A 611 -12.96 52.84 -13.77
N LEU A 612 -11.79 52.19 -13.69
CA LEU A 612 -11.44 51.35 -12.55
C LEU A 612 -10.72 52.21 -11.51
N ALA A 613 -11.28 52.26 -10.29
CA ALA A 613 -10.73 53.05 -9.21
C ALA A 613 -10.48 52.21 -7.96
N ILE A 614 -9.37 52.50 -7.28
CA ILE A 614 -9.14 52.06 -5.90
C ILE A 614 -9.63 53.17 -4.99
N THR A 615 -10.68 52.87 -4.21
CA THR A 615 -11.33 53.88 -3.37
C THR A 615 -10.34 54.42 -2.32
N GLY A 616 -10.08 55.73 -2.36
CA GLY A 616 -9.30 56.44 -1.32
C GLY A 616 -7.92 56.97 -1.74
N ASN A 617 -7.40 56.65 -2.93
CA ASN A 617 -6.08 57.14 -3.37
C ASN A 617 -6.11 58.03 -4.64
N GLY A 618 -7.30 58.40 -5.12
CA GLY A 618 -7.48 59.38 -6.20
C GLY A 618 -6.85 59.01 -7.55
N THR A 619 -6.31 57.80 -7.68
CA THR A 619 -5.69 57.26 -8.89
C THR A 619 -6.71 56.39 -9.59
N THR A 620 -7.11 56.81 -10.77
CA THR A 620 -8.11 56.13 -11.62
C THR A 620 -7.42 55.61 -12.88
N VAL A 621 -7.78 54.40 -13.30
CA VAL A 621 -7.37 53.83 -14.58
C VAL A 621 -8.56 53.89 -15.54
N ASP A 622 -8.39 54.64 -16.63
CA ASP A 622 -9.39 54.71 -17.71
C ASP A 622 -9.25 53.49 -18.64
N LEU A 623 -10.27 52.65 -18.66
CA LEU A 623 -10.38 51.44 -19.47
C LEU A 623 -11.24 51.66 -20.72
N SER A 624 -11.57 52.91 -21.08
CA SER A 624 -12.40 53.22 -22.25
C SER A 624 -11.86 52.63 -23.56
N ALA A 625 -10.53 52.52 -23.70
CA ALA A 625 -9.86 51.90 -24.86
C ALA A 625 -10.09 50.38 -25.00
N LEU A 626 -10.59 49.69 -23.97
CA LEU A 626 -10.93 48.25 -24.03
C LEU A 626 -12.37 48.01 -24.48
N GLN A 627 -13.23 49.04 -24.53
CA GLN A 627 -14.65 48.89 -24.83
C GLN A 627 -15.03 49.26 -26.28
N ASP A 628 -14.18 50.00 -27.01
CA ASP A 628 -14.39 50.30 -28.44
C ASP A 628 -13.58 49.40 -29.39
N GLY A 629 -12.83 48.43 -28.84
CA GLY A 629 -12.03 47.48 -29.61
C GLY A 629 -10.77 48.09 -30.26
N THR A 630 -10.30 49.26 -29.80
CA THR A 630 -9.11 49.93 -30.37
C THR A 630 -7.87 49.92 -29.45
N GLY A 631 -7.94 49.27 -28.28
CA GLY A 631 -6.76 48.98 -27.45
C GLY A 631 -5.72 48.15 -28.22
N THR A 632 -4.56 48.75 -28.48
CA THR A 632 -3.52 48.23 -29.37
C THR A 632 -2.68 47.11 -28.76
N ASP A 633 -3.26 45.93 -28.56
CA ASP A 633 -2.53 44.67 -28.39
C ASP A 633 -2.81 43.68 -29.53
N ASN A 634 -3.31 44.18 -30.67
CA ASN A 634 -3.45 43.38 -31.88
C ASN A 634 -2.11 43.31 -32.63
N GLN A 635 -1.17 42.56 -32.06
CA GLN A 635 0.04 42.13 -32.76
C GLN A 635 -0.36 40.99 -33.69
N GLU A 636 -0.64 41.34 -34.94
CA GLU A 636 -0.93 40.35 -35.95
C GLU A 636 0.41 39.75 -36.38
N LEU A 637 0.55 38.44 -36.17
CA LEU A 637 1.74 37.69 -36.53
C LEU A 637 1.70 37.42 -38.03
N GLY A 638 2.42 38.23 -38.80
CA GLY A 638 2.50 38.13 -40.24
C GLY A 638 3.66 37.24 -40.67
N ILE A 639 3.34 36.14 -41.36
CA ILE A 639 4.32 35.35 -42.12
C ILE A 639 4.15 35.71 -43.59
N ALA A 640 5.19 36.32 -44.16
CA ALA A 640 5.32 36.50 -45.60
C ALA A 640 6.63 35.86 -46.04
N THR A 641 6.54 34.76 -46.81
CA THR A 641 7.67 33.87 -47.12
C THR A 641 8.33 33.34 -45.84
N ASN A 642 9.61 33.63 -45.61
CA ASN A 642 10.39 33.12 -44.48
C ASN A 642 10.66 34.18 -43.41
N ILE A 643 9.97 35.32 -43.45
CA ILE A 643 10.17 36.40 -42.47
C ILE A 643 8.97 36.46 -41.54
N LEU A 644 9.23 36.22 -40.25
CA LEU A 644 8.27 36.40 -39.18
C LEU A 644 8.30 37.86 -38.73
N SER A 645 7.16 38.52 -38.83
CA SER A 645 6.99 39.92 -38.48
C SER A 645 5.81 40.12 -37.55
N ILE A 646 5.94 41.10 -36.67
CA ILE A 646 4.84 41.61 -35.84
C ILE A 646 4.46 42.98 -36.39
N SER A 647 3.17 43.22 -36.60
CA SER A 647 2.66 44.52 -37.05
C SER A 647 3.14 45.64 -36.11
N GLY A 648 3.88 46.61 -36.67
CA GLY A 648 4.42 47.77 -35.93
C GLY A 648 5.82 47.62 -35.33
N GLY A 649 6.45 46.45 -35.42
CA GLY A 649 7.86 46.26 -35.02
C GLY A 649 8.86 46.60 -36.14
N SER A 650 10.00 47.22 -35.81
CA SER A 650 11.09 47.48 -36.77
C SER A 650 12.07 46.30 -36.93
N THR A 651 11.89 45.26 -36.13
CA THR A 651 12.72 44.05 -36.13
C THR A 651 11.91 42.89 -36.67
N THR A 652 12.45 42.22 -37.68
CA THR A 652 11.89 41.02 -38.27
C THR A 652 12.82 39.85 -37.99
N VAL A 653 12.27 38.66 -37.78
CA VAL A 653 13.06 37.44 -37.63
C VAL A 653 13.08 36.72 -38.97
N ASP A 654 14.27 36.61 -39.56
CA ASP A 654 14.47 35.77 -40.74
C ASP A 654 14.52 34.30 -40.29
N LEU A 655 13.49 33.54 -40.68
CA LEU A 655 13.37 32.11 -40.44
C LEU A 655 14.01 31.28 -41.56
N ALA A 656 14.59 31.89 -42.61
CA ALA A 656 15.32 31.15 -43.65
C ALA A 656 16.45 30.23 -43.12
N PRO A 657 17.15 30.55 -42.00
CA PRO A 657 18.12 29.63 -41.39
C PRO A 657 17.49 28.46 -40.61
N TYR A 658 16.18 28.51 -40.34
CA TYR A 658 15.45 27.54 -39.49
C TYR A 658 14.34 26.79 -40.24
N ILE A 659 14.01 27.19 -41.47
CA ILE A 659 13.16 26.45 -42.41
C ILE A 659 14.08 25.77 -43.43
N ASP A 660 14.79 24.76 -42.96
CA ASP A 660 15.39 23.70 -43.76
C ASP A 660 14.42 22.51 -43.70
N ASN A 661 13.54 22.43 -44.68
CA ASN A 661 12.98 21.16 -45.13
C ASN A 661 12.75 21.14 -46.66
N THR A 662 13.58 21.88 -47.42
CA THR A 662 13.66 21.78 -48.89
C THR A 662 14.93 21.08 -49.36
N ASP A 663 15.34 20.08 -48.60
CA ASP A 663 16.44 19.22 -48.96
C ASP A 663 15.87 17.92 -49.54
N THR A 664 15.37 17.98 -50.78
CA THR A 664 15.42 16.80 -51.65
C THR A 664 16.88 16.59 -52.04
N GLN A 665 17.66 16.06 -51.10
CA GLN A 665 19.03 15.64 -51.32
C GLN A 665 18.95 14.31 -52.07
N GLU A 666 18.80 14.38 -53.39
CA GLU A 666 18.91 13.20 -54.21
C GLU A 666 20.38 12.74 -54.16
N LEU A 667 20.63 11.67 -53.39
CA LEU A 667 21.92 10.99 -53.36
C LEU A 667 22.15 10.36 -54.73
N SER A 668 23.10 10.92 -55.48
CA SER A 668 23.54 10.36 -56.75
C SER A 668 24.81 9.55 -56.51
N LEU A 669 24.74 8.24 -56.79
CA LEU A 669 25.90 7.37 -56.87
C LEU A 669 26.34 7.24 -58.33
N ASN A 670 27.52 7.78 -58.66
CA ASN A 670 28.13 7.61 -59.97
C ASN A 670 29.50 6.94 -59.82
N GLY A 671 29.57 5.65 -60.11
CA GLY A 671 30.76 4.84 -59.84
C GLY A 671 30.96 4.64 -58.33
N THR A 672 32.12 5.07 -57.81
CA THR A 672 32.49 4.98 -56.38
C THR A 672 32.32 6.30 -55.64
N THR A 673 31.80 7.34 -56.27
CA THR A 673 31.69 8.65 -55.66
C THR A 673 30.23 8.91 -55.32
N LEU A 674 29.98 9.09 -54.02
CA LEU A 674 28.67 9.47 -53.52
C LEU A 674 28.62 10.99 -53.39
N ALA A 675 27.62 11.60 -54.03
CA ALA A 675 27.42 13.04 -54.06
C ALA A 675 25.98 13.41 -53.77
N ILE A 676 25.79 14.56 -53.13
CA ILE A 676 24.49 15.23 -52.98
C ILE A 676 24.36 16.21 -54.14
N THR A 677 23.27 16.10 -54.91
CA THR A 677 23.05 16.94 -56.09
C THR A 677 23.05 18.44 -55.71
N GLY A 678 24.00 19.19 -56.28
CA GLY A 678 24.17 20.64 -56.02
C GLY A 678 25.27 21.02 -55.02
N ASN A 679 25.96 20.06 -54.40
CA ASN A 679 27.08 20.31 -53.50
C ASN A 679 28.43 19.87 -54.11
N ALA A 680 29.48 20.68 -53.92
CA ALA A 680 30.83 20.41 -54.45
C ALA A 680 31.64 19.40 -53.60
N THR A 681 31.18 19.08 -52.39
CA THR A 681 31.81 18.07 -51.53
C THR A 681 31.32 16.68 -51.91
N THR A 682 32.26 15.79 -52.22
CA THR A 682 31.97 14.39 -52.60
C THR A 682 32.65 13.44 -51.63
N VAL A 683 32.03 12.28 -51.40
CA VAL A 683 32.58 11.21 -50.57
C VAL A 683 33.09 10.10 -51.48
N ASP A 684 34.39 9.81 -51.40
CA ASP A 684 34.99 8.69 -52.14
C ASP A 684 34.78 7.38 -51.39
N LEU A 685 33.95 6.51 -51.97
CA LEU A 685 33.65 5.16 -51.48
C LEU A 685 34.53 4.10 -52.16
N SER A 686 35.59 4.47 -52.86
CA SER A 686 36.54 3.53 -53.49
C SER A 686 37.13 2.51 -52.51
N VAL A 687 37.21 2.88 -51.23
CA VAL A 687 37.62 2.01 -50.11
C VAL A 687 36.68 0.83 -49.84
N LEU A 688 35.43 0.89 -50.32
CA LEU A 688 34.46 -0.21 -50.21
C LEU A 688 34.47 -1.15 -51.43
N GLN A 689 35.13 -0.75 -52.53
CA GLN A 689 35.07 -1.47 -53.82
C GLN A 689 36.19 -2.50 -54.02
N ASN A 690 37.19 -2.54 -53.14
CA ASN A 690 38.30 -3.50 -53.22
C ASN A 690 38.01 -4.85 -52.53
N GLY A 691 36.80 -5.08 -52.02
CA GLY A 691 36.43 -6.37 -51.43
C GLY A 691 37.24 -6.77 -50.19
N THR A 692 37.98 -5.83 -49.57
CA THR A 692 38.70 -6.06 -48.31
C THR A 692 38.04 -5.38 -47.11
N GLY A 693 36.86 -4.78 -47.30
CA GLY A 693 36.05 -4.20 -46.24
C GLY A 693 35.18 -5.21 -45.49
N THR A 694 35.64 -6.46 -45.33
CA THR A 694 35.06 -7.39 -44.36
C THR A 694 35.82 -7.21 -43.05
N ASP A 695 35.20 -6.65 -42.02
CA ASP A 695 35.60 -6.98 -40.67
C ASP A 695 35.09 -8.41 -40.38
N SER A 696 35.77 -9.42 -40.96
CA SER A 696 35.61 -10.79 -40.48
C SER A 696 36.26 -10.88 -39.09
N GLN A 697 35.64 -10.26 -38.09
CA GLN A 697 35.98 -10.40 -36.69
C GLN A 697 35.59 -11.81 -36.28
N ASN A 698 36.56 -12.71 -36.28
CA ASN A 698 36.35 -14.04 -35.75
C ASN A 698 36.24 -13.98 -34.22
N LEU A 699 35.39 -14.83 -33.65
CA LEU A 699 35.37 -15.06 -32.21
C LEU A 699 36.69 -15.73 -31.80
N VAL A 700 37.52 -15.02 -31.04
CA VAL A 700 38.81 -15.53 -30.53
C VAL A 700 38.58 -16.46 -29.36
N SER A 701 37.65 -16.13 -28.46
CA SER A 701 37.23 -17.01 -27.37
C SER A 701 35.91 -16.56 -26.75
N ALA A 702 35.15 -17.52 -26.22
CA ALA A 702 34.03 -17.28 -25.31
C ALA A 702 34.24 -18.16 -24.06
N VAL A 703 34.51 -17.54 -22.92
CA VAL A 703 34.85 -18.25 -21.67
C VAL A 703 33.89 -17.81 -20.57
N VAL A 704 33.31 -18.78 -19.88
CA VAL A 704 32.50 -18.55 -18.68
C VAL A 704 33.35 -18.81 -17.44
N VAL A 705 33.46 -17.82 -16.55
CA VAL A 705 34.07 -17.96 -15.22
C VAL A 705 33.11 -17.42 -14.18
N GLY A 706 32.60 -18.32 -13.32
CA GLY A 706 31.50 -17.98 -12.42
C GLY A 706 30.25 -17.62 -13.22
N ASN A 707 29.68 -16.44 -12.97
CA ASN A 707 28.50 -15.93 -13.68
C ASN A 707 28.85 -15.05 -14.87
N ASN A 708 30.13 -14.83 -15.17
CA ASN A 708 30.54 -13.91 -16.23
C ASN A 708 30.93 -14.67 -17.49
N LEU A 709 30.31 -14.31 -18.62
CA LEU A 709 30.70 -14.71 -19.96
C LEU A 709 31.57 -13.62 -20.58
N THR A 710 32.85 -13.91 -20.77
CA THR A 710 33.77 -13.02 -21.50
C THR A 710 33.90 -13.49 -22.95
N ILE A 711 33.60 -12.60 -23.89
CA ILE A 711 33.68 -12.81 -25.33
C ILE A 711 34.79 -11.90 -25.86
N ALA A 712 35.80 -12.50 -26.50
CA ALA A 712 36.87 -11.77 -27.17
C ALA A 712 36.78 -11.97 -28.68
N ILE A 713 36.87 -10.88 -29.44
CA ILE A 713 36.87 -10.88 -30.91
C ILE A 713 38.23 -10.41 -31.44
N GLU A 714 38.57 -10.80 -32.66
CA GLU A 714 39.85 -10.46 -33.28
C GLU A 714 39.99 -8.93 -33.45
N ASN A 715 41.04 -8.35 -32.87
CA ASN A 715 41.33 -6.91 -32.84
C ASN A 715 40.32 -6.04 -32.07
N GLY A 716 39.49 -6.63 -31.18
CA GLY A 716 38.59 -5.89 -30.28
C GLY A 716 38.91 -6.11 -28.79
N ASP A 717 38.47 -5.18 -27.94
CA ASP A 717 38.56 -5.35 -26.49
C ASP A 717 37.58 -6.44 -26.03
N PRO A 718 37.97 -7.33 -25.09
CA PRO A 718 37.08 -8.37 -24.57
C PRO A 718 35.88 -7.76 -23.85
N VAL A 719 34.68 -8.22 -24.20
CA VAL A 719 33.41 -7.81 -23.55
C VAL A 719 33.02 -8.87 -22.53
N THR A 720 32.70 -8.46 -21.31
CA THR A 720 32.22 -9.37 -20.25
C THR A 720 30.75 -9.09 -19.96
N VAL A 721 29.93 -10.14 -20.01
CA VAL A 721 28.50 -10.12 -19.72
C VAL A 721 28.23 -10.87 -18.42
N ASP A 722 27.57 -10.23 -17.47
CA ASP A 722 27.10 -10.87 -16.24
C ASP A 722 25.80 -11.64 -16.51
N LEU A 723 25.84 -12.95 -16.31
CA LEU A 723 24.71 -13.88 -16.48
C LEU A 723 23.89 -14.06 -15.19
N SER A 724 24.31 -13.47 -14.06
CA SER A 724 23.58 -13.53 -12.78
C SER A 724 22.09 -13.21 -12.89
N PRO A 725 21.64 -12.23 -13.72
CA PRO A 725 20.21 -11.94 -13.88
C PRO A 725 19.41 -13.11 -14.49
N ILE A 726 20.03 -13.89 -15.37
CA ILE A 726 19.40 -15.06 -15.99
C ILE A 726 19.43 -16.26 -15.03
N LEU A 727 20.53 -16.45 -14.30
CA LEU A 727 20.65 -17.52 -13.31
C LEU A 727 19.69 -17.32 -12.11
N SER A 728 19.46 -16.08 -11.68
CA SER A 728 18.55 -15.73 -10.57
C SER A 728 17.12 -16.27 -10.78
N ASN A 729 16.58 -16.13 -12.00
CA ASN A 729 15.25 -16.63 -12.32
C ASN A 729 15.18 -18.16 -12.26
N LEU A 730 16.24 -18.84 -12.71
CA LEU A 730 16.31 -20.30 -12.72
C LEU A 730 16.48 -20.86 -11.29
N GLU A 731 17.30 -20.21 -10.46
CA GLU A 731 17.46 -20.55 -9.04
C GLU A 731 16.15 -20.36 -8.26
N THR A 732 15.42 -19.27 -8.54
CA THR A 732 14.10 -19.01 -7.95
C THR A 732 13.08 -20.07 -8.38
N GLN A 733 13.08 -20.47 -9.66
CA GLN A 733 12.20 -21.51 -10.16
C GLN A 733 12.51 -22.87 -9.51
N ASN A 734 13.79 -23.22 -9.35
CA ASN A 734 14.20 -24.45 -8.68
C ASN A 734 13.80 -24.45 -7.19
N ALA A 735 13.93 -23.32 -6.48
CA ALA A 735 13.48 -23.20 -5.10
C ALA A 735 11.95 -23.36 -4.97
N ASN A 736 11.18 -22.78 -5.90
CA ASN A 736 9.72 -22.93 -5.94
C ASN A 736 9.30 -24.38 -6.22
N GLN A 737 9.97 -25.04 -7.17
CA GLN A 737 9.72 -26.46 -7.46
C GLN A 737 10.04 -27.34 -6.25
N GLN A 738 11.14 -27.07 -5.54
CA GLN A 738 11.48 -27.80 -4.32
C GLN A 738 10.40 -27.63 -3.23
N SER A 739 9.89 -26.41 -3.04
CA SER A 739 8.80 -26.12 -2.10
C SER A 739 7.51 -26.89 -2.45
N GLN A 740 7.16 -26.97 -3.74
CA GLN A 740 6.02 -27.77 -4.20
C GLN A 740 6.21 -29.26 -3.96
N ILE A 741 7.42 -29.78 -4.15
CA ILE A 741 7.76 -31.18 -3.85
C ILE A 741 7.62 -31.46 -2.36
N ASP A 742 8.09 -30.55 -1.50
CA ASP A 742 8.01 -30.70 -0.05
C ASP A 742 6.55 -30.66 0.45
N ASP A 743 5.69 -29.80 -0.11
CA ASP A 743 4.24 -29.80 0.15
C ASP A 743 3.58 -31.12 -0.26
N LEU A 744 3.90 -31.61 -1.46
CA LEU A 744 3.37 -32.88 -1.96
C LEU A 744 3.79 -34.05 -1.09
N LEU A 745 5.05 -34.10 -0.65
CA LEU A 745 5.55 -35.12 0.27
C LEU A 745 4.81 -35.06 1.62
N SER A 746 4.56 -33.86 2.15
CA SER A 746 3.80 -33.67 3.39
C SER A 746 2.34 -34.15 3.27
N ARG A 747 1.69 -33.85 2.14
CA ARG A 747 0.33 -34.30 1.83
C ARG A 747 0.27 -35.81 1.64
N VAL A 748 1.24 -36.40 0.95
CA VAL A 748 1.35 -37.86 0.81
C VAL A 748 1.55 -38.51 2.16
N ALA A 749 2.45 -38.02 3.02
CA ALA A 749 2.65 -38.55 4.38
C ALA A 749 1.37 -38.46 5.23
N THR A 750 0.60 -37.37 5.09
CA THR A 750 -0.69 -37.21 5.76
C THR A 750 -1.73 -38.21 5.25
N ILE A 751 -1.78 -38.44 3.93
CA ILE A 751 -2.67 -39.42 3.32
C ILE A 751 -2.27 -40.85 3.71
N GLU A 752 -0.98 -41.19 3.72
CA GLU A 752 -0.48 -42.49 4.17
C GLU A 752 -0.83 -42.75 5.64
N SER A 753 -0.72 -41.72 6.50
CA SER A 753 -1.17 -41.78 7.90
C SER A 753 -2.68 -42.01 8.02
N CYS A 754 -3.49 -41.30 7.22
CA CYS A 754 -4.95 -41.49 7.15
C CYS A 754 -5.34 -42.87 6.60
N ALA A 755 -4.57 -43.43 5.67
CA ALA A 755 -4.80 -44.77 5.10
C ALA A 755 -4.47 -45.90 6.09
N CYS A 756 -3.49 -45.70 6.99
CA CYS A 756 -3.15 -46.65 8.05
C CYS A 756 -4.20 -46.72 9.19
N GLY A 757 -5.11 -45.73 9.26
CA GLY A 757 -6.18 -45.65 10.27
C GLY A 757 -7.45 -46.45 9.95
N GLY A 758 -7.53 -47.15 8.82
CA GLY A 758 -8.61 -48.11 8.54
C GLY A 758 -10.01 -47.55 8.24
N THR A 759 -10.22 -46.23 8.23
CA THR A 759 -11.51 -45.63 7.84
C THR A 759 -11.34 -44.33 7.05
N LEU A 760 -11.22 -44.44 5.73
CA LEU A 760 -11.69 -43.42 4.80
C LEU A 760 -13.10 -43.81 4.35
N SER A 761 -14.12 -43.44 5.14
CA SER A 761 -15.49 -43.41 4.65
C SER A 761 -15.73 -42.07 3.95
N THR A 762 -15.66 -42.05 2.63
CA THR A 762 -16.27 -40.97 1.84
C THR A 762 -17.74 -41.32 1.56
N PRO A 763 -18.68 -40.40 1.80
CA PRO A 763 -20.09 -40.66 1.54
C PRO A 763 -20.36 -40.59 0.03
N GLY A 764 -20.88 -41.69 -0.52
CA GLY A 764 -21.55 -41.71 -1.81
C GLY A 764 -20.62 -41.88 -3.02
N PHE A 765 -20.25 -43.13 -3.31
CA PHE A 765 -20.03 -43.54 -4.69
C PHE A 765 -20.69 -44.89 -4.93
N THR A 766 -21.81 -44.85 -5.66
CA THR A 766 -22.37 -46.00 -6.35
C THR A 766 -21.32 -46.56 -7.30
N ALA A 767 -21.00 -47.84 -7.13
CA ALA A 767 -20.12 -48.58 -8.02
C ALA A 767 -20.69 -48.60 -9.44
N THR A 768 -20.16 -47.75 -10.30
CA THR A 768 -20.31 -47.88 -11.75
C THR A 768 -18.92 -47.96 -12.38
N ASN A 769 -18.63 -49.15 -12.91
CA ASN A 769 -17.75 -49.40 -14.05
C ASN A 769 -16.24 -49.18 -13.83
N ASN A 770 -15.55 -50.27 -13.47
CA ASN A 770 -14.10 -50.39 -13.55
C ASN A 770 -13.63 -50.29 -15.02
N ASN A 771 -13.46 -49.06 -15.51
CA ASN A 771 -12.84 -48.75 -16.81
C ASN A 771 -11.31 -48.63 -16.74
N ASN A 772 -10.70 -48.89 -15.57
CA ASN A 772 -9.27 -48.74 -15.37
C ASN A 772 -8.58 -50.12 -15.41
N SER A 773 -7.40 -50.17 -16.04
CA SER A 773 -6.55 -51.36 -16.03
C SER A 773 -5.91 -51.54 -14.65
N ILE A 774 -5.75 -52.78 -14.19
CA ILE A 774 -5.25 -53.11 -12.85
C ILE A 774 -4.16 -54.19 -12.95
N LEU A 775 -3.09 -54.05 -12.19
CA LEU A 775 -2.05 -55.07 -12.01
C LEU A 775 -2.04 -55.53 -10.54
N TYR A 776 -2.14 -56.84 -10.32
CA TYR A 776 -2.17 -57.41 -8.98
C TYR A 776 -0.78 -57.90 -8.56
N GLN A 777 -0.60 -58.06 -7.25
CA GLN A 777 0.62 -58.62 -6.67
C GLN A 777 0.74 -60.11 -7.02
N ASN A 778 1.97 -60.57 -7.31
CA ASN A 778 2.23 -61.96 -7.66
C ASN A 778 2.07 -62.87 -6.43
N ILE A 779 1.58 -64.09 -6.64
CA ILE A 779 1.35 -65.08 -5.59
C ILE A 779 1.92 -66.44 -6.05
N PRO A 780 2.83 -67.05 -5.27
CA PRO A 780 3.43 -66.54 -4.03
C PRO A 780 4.48 -65.42 -4.27
N ASN A 781 4.74 -64.59 -3.26
CA ASN A 781 5.86 -63.63 -3.23
C ASN A 781 6.42 -63.55 -1.80
N PRO A 782 7.65 -64.02 -1.52
CA PRO A 782 8.62 -64.60 -2.45
C PRO A 782 8.18 -65.93 -3.08
N PHE A 783 8.83 -66.35 -4.17
CA PHE A 783 8.58 -67.63 -4.83
C PHE A 783 9.87 -68.32 -5.27
N ASN A 784 9.81 -69.64 -5.37
CA ASN A 784 10.83 -70.50 -5.97
C ASN A 784 10.16 -71.30 -7.09
N GLY A 785 10.69 -71.21 -8.31
CA GLY A 785 10.06 -71.74 -9.51
C GLY A 785 9.03 -70.80 -10.11
N THR A 786 7.74 -71.12 -9.98
CA THR A 786 6.66 -70.39 -10.66
C THR A 786 5.82 -69.52 -9.73
N THR A 787 5.49 -68.31 -10.16
CA THR A 787 4.49 -67.44 -9.54
C THR A 787 3.34 -67.15 -10.50
N SER A 788 2.18 -66.79 -9.97
CA SER A 788 1.07 -66.25 -10.74
C SER A 788 0.97 -64.73 -10.58
N ILE A 789 0.62 -64.00 -11.65
CA ILE A 789 0.37 -62.56 -11.71
C ILE A 789 -1.00 -62.33 -12.32
N LYS A 790 -1.96 -61.85 -11.53
CA LYS A 790 -3.27 -61.44 -12.06
C LYS A 790 -3.22 -60.02 -12.62
N TYR A 791 -4.03 -59.76 -13.63
CA TYR A 791 -4.23 -58.43 -14.19
C TYR A 791 -5.65 -58.26 -14.76
N TYR A 792 -6.11 -57.02 -14.89
CA TYR A 792 -7.36 -56.68 -15.56
C TYR A 792 -7.09 -55.60 -16.61
N ILE A 793 -7.50 -55.84 -17.86
CA ILE A 793 -7.47 -54.84 -18.93
C ILE A 793 -8.89 -54.70 -19.50
N PRO A 794 -9.49 -53.52 -19.55
CA PRO A 794 -10.80 -53.32 -20.16
C PRO A 794 -10.82 -53.71 -21.65
N TYR A 795 -11.95 -54.24 -22.14
CA TYR A 795 -12.12 -54.68 -23.54
C TYR A 795 -12.06 -53.56 -24.59
N ASN A 796 -12.06 -52.29 -24.18
CA ASN A 796 -11.92 -51.14 -25.08
C ASN A 796 -10.46 -50.70 -25.29
N LYS A 797 -9.49 -51.50 -24.84
CA LYS A 797 -8.05 -51.28 -25.03
C LYS A 797 -7.52 -52.13 -26.17
N ASN A 798 -6.47 -51.65 -26.84
CA ASN A 798 -5.99 -52.27 -28.08
C ASN A 798 -4.73 -53.12 -27.84
N ASN A 799 -3.90 -52.76 -26.85
CA ASN A 799 -2.65 -53.46 -26.56
C ASN A 799 -2.38 -53.53 -25.05
N GLY A 800 -1.86 -54.67 -24.59
CA GLY A 800 -1.32 -54.85 -23.24
C GLY A 800 0.02 -55.59 -23.25
N ALA A 801 0.92 -55.26 -22.33
CA ALA A 801 2.16 -56.00 -22.13
C ALA A 801 2.60 -55.93 -20.66
N ILE A 802 3.21 -57.00 -20.13
CA ILE A 802 3.90 -56.99 -18.85
C ILE A 802 5.40 -57.08 -19.11
N VAL A 803 6.13 -56.05 -18.67
CA VAL A 803 7.57 -55.93 -18.81
C VAL A 803 8.22 -56.26 -17.48
N PHE A 804 9.11 -57.25 -17.47
CA PHE A 804 9.90 -57.66 -16.31
C PHE A 804 11.26 -56.99 -16.35
N SER A 805 11.72 -56.46 -15.23
CA SER A 805 13.03 -55.81 -15.10
C SER A 805 13.74 -56.15 -13.79
N ASN A 806 15.07 -56.05 -13.80
CA ASN A 806 15.88 -56.22 -12.59
C ASN A 806 15.90 -54.93 -11.75
N ASN A 807 16.54 -54.98 -10.58
CA ASN A 807 16.67 -53.81 -9.68
C ASN A 807 17.47 -52.63 -10.27
N SER A 808 18.17 -52.83 -11.39
CA SER A 808 18.87 -51.77 -12.13
C SER A 808 18.04 -51.21 -13.30
N GLY A 809 16.79 -51.66 -13.47
CA GLY A 809 15.88 -51.21 -14.53
C GLY A 809 16.12 -51.86 -15.90
N GLN A 810 17.03 -52.83 -16.02
CA GLN A 810 17.24 -53.56 -17.26
C GLN A 810 16.08 -54.51 -17.51
N ILE A 811 15.53 -54.49 -18.72
CA ILE A 811 14.44 -55.38 -19.14
C ILE A 811 14.98 -56.81 -19.26
N ILE A 812 14.30 -57.73 -18.59
CA ILE A 812 14.59 -59.17 -18.58
C ILE A 812 13.68 -59.88 -19.57
N ASP A 813 12.41 -59.51 -19.58
CA ASP A 813 11.41 -60.09 -20.46
C ASP A 813 10.28 -59.09 -20.73
N ASN A 814 9.59 -59.27 -21.86
CA ASN A 814 8.46 -58.45 -22.27
C ASN A 814 7.37 -59.35 -22.86
N ILE A 815 6.36 -59.64 -22.06
CA ILE A 815 5.28 -60.54 -22.42
C ILE A 815 4.10 -59.72 -22.94
N LYS A 816 3.80 -59.87 -24.24
CA LYS A 816 2.59 -59.29 -24.85
C LYS A 816 1.35 -60.02 -24.34
N LEU A 817 0.34 -59.27 -23.93
CA LEU A 817 -0.94 -59.79 -23.44
C LEU A 817 -1.96 -59.82 -24.58
N GLU A 818 -2.44 -61.01 -24.92
CA GLU A 818 -3.41 -61.22 -26.01
C GLU A 818 -4.86 -61.22 -25.53
N ASN A 819 -5.08 -61.43 -24.22
CA ASN A 819 -6.40 -61.52 -23.62
C ASN A 819 -6.68 -60.30 -22.74
N PHE A 820 -7.88 -59.73 -22.92
CA PHE A 820 -8.44 -58.66 -22.11
C PHE A 820 -9.51 -59.21 -21.14
N GLY A 821 -9.95 -58.39 -20.19
CA GLY A 821 -10.69 -58.82 -19.01
C GLY A 821 -9.77 -59.20 -17.85
N GLU A 822 -10.31 -59.92 -16.85
CA GLU A 822 -9.53 -60.44 -15.73
C GLU A 822 -8.80 -61.71 -16.17
N GLN A 823 -7.47 -61.68 -16.08
CA GLN A 823 -6.59 -62.70 -16.60
C GLN A 823 -5.45 -62.99 -15.62
N GLU A 824 -4.77 -64.10 -15.85
CA GLU A 824 -3.71 -64.60 -14.99
C GLU A 824 -2.51 -65.06 -15.82
N LEU A 825 -1.34 -64.52 -15.53
CA LEU A 825 -0.07 -64.83 -16.18
C LEU A 825 0.81 -65.62 -15.21
N PHE A 826 1.28 -66.79 -15.64
CA PHE A 826 2.27 -67.56 -14.89
C PHE A 826 3.67 -67.18 -15.34
N PHE A 827 4.54 -66.86 -14.38
CA PHE A 827 5.93 -66.51 -14.60
C PHE A 827 6.84 -67.53 -13.94
N ASN A 828 7.81 -68.06 -14.70
CA ASN A 828 8.82 -68.99 -14.18
C ASN A 828 10.14 -68.24 -13.96
N GLY A 829 10.60 -68.22 -12.71
CA GLY A 829 11.86 -67.60 -12.27
C GLY A 829 13.06 -68.54 -12.21
N ASP A 830 12.93 -69.83 -12.56
CA ASP A 830 13.99 -70.87 -12.45
C ASP A 830 15.30 -70.49 -13.17
N SER A 831 15.21 -69.71 -14.25
CA SER A 831 16.37 -69.26 -15.02
C SER A 831 16.97 -67.94 -14.54
N LEU A 832 16.42 -67.34 -13.47
CA LEU A 832 16.86 -66.08 -12.90
C LEU A 832 17.55 -66.30 -11.56
N ALA A 833 18.48 -65.41 -11.21
CA ALA A 833 19.14 -65.46 -9.92
C ALA A 833 18.17 -65.05 -8.79
N SER A 834 18.39 -65.59 -7.58
CA SER A 834 17.70 -65.12 -6.37
C SER A 834 17.91 -63.62 -6.20
N GLY A 835 16.83 -62.87 -5.95
CA GLY A 835 16.89 -61.41 -5.91
C GLY A 835 15.57 -60.69 -6.12
N ILE A 836 15.67 -59.35 -6.18
CA ILE A 836 14.52 -58.44 -6.36
C ILE A 836 14.35 -58.10 -7.84
N TYR A 837 13.11 -58.25 -8.30
CA TYR A 837 12.68 -57.93 -9.64
C TYR A 837 11.41 -57.10 -9.63
N TYR A 838 11.10 -56.46 -10.76
CA TYR A 838 9.87 -55.70 -10.95
C TYR A 838 9.16 -56.19 -12.20
N TYR A 839 7.83 -56.12 -12.19
CA TYR A 839 7.02 -56.33 -13.37
C TYR A 839 6.02 -55.18 -13.52
N THR A 840 5.92 -54.65 -14.74
CA THR A 840 5.19 -53.41 -15.05
C THR A 840 4.17 -53.66 -16.15
N LEU A 841 2.91 -53.32 -15.89
CA LEU A 841 1.85 -53.41 -16.89
C LEU A 841 1.84 -52.14 -17.74
N PHE A 842 1.91 -52.31 -19.05
CA PHE A 842 1.69 -51.27 -20.05
C PHE A 842 0.42 -51.57 -20.82
N VAL A 843 -0.44 -50.56 -21.00
CA VAL A 843 -1.65 -50.65 -21.81
C VAL A 843 -1.68 -49.46 -22.78
N ASP A 844 -1.89 -49.74 -24.07
CA ASP A 844 -1.82 -48.76 -25.16
C ASP A 844 -0.56 -47.86 -25.11
N GLY A 845 0.59 -48.47 -24.78
CA GLY A 845 1.89 -47.78 -24.68
C GLY A 845 2.10 -46.95 -23.41
N ARG A 846 1.13 -46.91 -22.48
CA ARG A 846 1.23 -46.19 -21.21
C ARG A 846 1.43 -47.15 -20.04
N LYS A 847 2.34 -46.80 -19.14
CA LYS A 847 2.55 -47.52 -17.87
C LYS A 847 1.30 -47.38 -16.99
N VAL A 848 0.76 -48.51 -16.54
CA VAL A 848 -0.40 -48.57 -15.62
C VAL A 848 0.09 -48.66 -14.18
N ASP A 849 0.91 -49.67 -13.86
CA ASP A 849 1.42 -49.91 -12.51
C ASP A 849 2.66 -50.81 -12.57
N SER A 850 3.51 -50.77 -11.53
CA SER A 850 4.69 -51.62 -11.35
C SER A 850 4.64 -52.30 -9.99
N LYS A 851 4.87 -53.61 -9.94
CA LYS A 851 4.92 -54.38 -8.70
C LYS A 851 6.29 -55.05 -8.53
N LYS A 852 6.68 -55.24 -7.28
CA LYS A 852 7.94 -55.90 -6.89
C LYS A 852 7.69 -57.40 -6.71
N MET A 853 8.54 -58.24 -7.26
CA MET A 853 8.58 -59.68 -6.99
C MET A 853 9.96 -60.09 -6.43
N ILE A 854 9.98 -61.13 -5.60
CA ILE A 854 11.18 -61.66 -4.96
C ILE A 854 11.30 -63.13 -5.37
N ILE A 855 12.43 -63.48 -5.97
CA ILE A 855 12.79 -64.86 -6.32
C ILE A 855 13.72 -65.36 -5.22
N ASP A 856 13.35 -66.47 -4.58
CA ASP A 856 14.10 -67.09 -3.47
C ASP A 856 15.22 -68.02 -3.96
#